data_AF-A0A6B3BAS2-F1
#
_entry.id   AF-A0A6B3BAS2-F1
#
_cell.length_a   1.000
_cell.length_b   1.000
_cell.length_c   1.000
_cell.angle_alpha   90.00
_cell.angle_beta   90.00
_cell.angle_gamma   90.00
#
_symmetry.space_group_name_H-M   'P 1'
#
loop_
_entity.id
_entity.type
_entity.pdbx_description
1 polymer ?
#
loop_
_entity_poly.entity_id
_entity_poly.type
_entity_poly.pdbx_seq_one_letter_code
_entity_poly.pdbx_strand_id
1 'polypeptide(L)'
;LGLRAAETHLEVMARHTESHQRFLRMSGLAVAALARPGAPARAPGPVPPPGLTARRPAVALTPPAGAPEASEPKPGPTFDRAQLEYLATQKISALFGARFAEQDGYAVQTRMPAPPMLFADRVTGIDAVPAALAMPGPVRTDGRIWTETDIRPDSWYLDSTGHMPSGVLIEAGQADLLLLSWLGADLLNRGERAYRLLGCEVTFHGAPPRAGDTLRFEIHVDGHAEADGVRLAFFHYDCHVDGELRLSVREGRAGFFTPAELADGGGVRWDPAGQPPDEGEGLPLDPPAVPCTRRRFGTDELRALAEGRPVDCFGPGWEATAAHVRTPRLDGERLRLLDEVSEFDPAGGPWGRGYLRAETPLSPDDWFFSGHFHNDPCMPGTLMFQGGLQAMAFYLTAMGCTVARDGWRFEPVTGRPYTAMCRGQATPADRRVVYEVFVRGVSTGPVPTLHADVLGSVDGMKAFLGRGMALRLVPDWPLTQWRHAGPPVVQTDATPLPPQRLGGLTGHREERPVATAADGFRFGYPSLLACAWGRPSEAFGPMYERFDGTRSVARLPGPPYHFMSRIVSVDGPQGGMREGSAVVAEYDVPDRAWFFEQSGGRTMPFAVLMETVLQPCGWLASYVGSALASDEDLLFRNLDGRGTVTGEVTPATRTVRTRAELTRLSRSGDLVIESFRVSCTADGVPVFALDTVFGFFPRSAFADQQGVPVPADERARLSEPCDRTVDLAARPGRFCGGRLRLPGPMLLMLDRVTGHWPQGGRAGLGRLRAEKDVRPDAWFFRAHFFQDPVQPGSLGVEAICQLLQYYLLERDAAEGVPDPRFEPVLPGRETAWTYRGQITPAHRLIRVDMDIVEAGRDERGPYAVADATLWGDDICLYRVRGLGMRVVPGDTGSAAIRAGGPASR
;
A
#
# COMPACT_ATOMS: atom_id res chain seq x y z
N LEU A 1 36.21 -26.06 -24.58
CA LEU A 1 35.50 -25.56 -23.39
C LEU A 1 33.97 -25.53 -23.59
N GLY A 2 33.44 -25.07 -24.74
CA GLY A 2 31.98 -25.03 -25.01
C GLY A 2 31.25 -26.38 -25.07
N LEU A 3 31.87 -27.44 -25.63
CA LEU A 3 31.21 -28.76 -25.77
C LEU A 3 30.98 -29.47 -24.41
N ARG A 4 31.95 -29.41 -23.49
CA ARG A 4 31.79 -29.96 -22.13
C ARG A 4 30.75 -29.21 -21.30
N ALA A 5 30.65 -27.88 -21.47
CA ALA A 5 29.64 -27.08 -20.78
C ALA A 5 28.22 -27.40 -21.29
N ALA A 6 28.06 -27.63 -22.60
CA ALA A 6 26.79 -28.06 -23.18
C ALA A 6 26.37 -29.48 -22.73
N GLU A 7 27.30 -30.43 -22.68
CA GLU A 7 27.03 -31.78 -22.14
C GLU A 7 26.67 -31.74 -20.65
N THR A 8 27.39 -30.93 -19.86
CA THR A 8 27.09 -30.78 -18.43
C THR A 8 25.73 -30.10 -18.22
N HIS A 9 25.38 -29.10 -19.04
CA HIS A 9 24.07 -28.47 -18.99
C HIS A 9 22.94 -29.45 -19.36
N LEU A 10 23.13 -30.27 -20.40
CA LEU A 10 22.17 -31.30 -20.80
C LEU A 10 22.03 -32.39 -19.74
N GLU A 11 23.12 -32.82 -19.09
CA GLU A 11 23.05 -33.75 -17.96
C GLU A 11 22.34 -33.15 -16.74
N VAL A 12 22.57 -31.88 -16.43
CA VAL A 12 21.89 -31.18 -15.33
C VAL A 12 20.40 -31.03 -15.64
N MET A 13 20.03 -30.66 -16.87
CA MET A 13 18.63 -30.58 -17.32
C MET A 13 17.95 -31.94 -17.32
N ALA A 14 18.64 -33.01 -17.72
CA ALA A 14 18.13 -34.37 -17.66
C ALA A 14 17.91 -34.81 -16.20
N ARG A 15 18.85 -34.52 -15.29
CA ARG A 15 18.71 -34.82 -13.86
C ARG A 15 17.61 -33.99 -13.19
N HIS A 16 17.44 -32.72 -13.57
CA HIS A 16 16.33 -31.88 -13.11
C HIS A 16 14.98 -32.41 -13.59
N THR A 17 14.89 -32.82 -14.87
CA THR A 17 13.68 -33.42 -15.43
C THR A 17 13.35 -34.74 -14.75
N GLU A 18 14.34 -35.60 -14.52
CA GLU A 18 14.15 -36.88 -13.83
C GLU A 18 13.74 -36.67 -12.36
N SER A 19 14.39 -35.74 -11.65
CA SER A 19 14.04 -35.36 -10.27
C SER A 19 12.63 -34.79 -10.19
N HIS A 20 12.24 -33.92 -11.13
CA HIS A 20 10.90 -33.36 -11.22
C HIS A 20 9.84 -34.42 -11.55
N GLN A 21 10.11 -35.36 -12.46
CA GLN A 21 9.23 -36.49 -12.73
C GLN A 21 9.13 -37.47 -11.55
N ARG A 22 10.21 -37.65 -10.77
CA ARG A 22 10.18 -38.39 -9.51
C ARG A 22 9.34 -37.67 -8.48
N PHE A 23 9.47 -36.35 -8.37
CA PHE A 23 8.66 -35.50 -7.52
C PHE A 23 7.18 -35.58 -7.89
N LEU A 24 6.80 -35.45 -9.16
CA LEU A 24 5.40 -35.56 -9.58
C LEU A 24 4.81 -36.95 -9.31
N ARG A 25 5.59 -38.02 -9.51
CA ARG A 25 5.18 -39.38 -9.15
C ARG A 25 5.04 -39.54 -7.64
N MET A 26 5.99 -39.03 -6.85
CA MET A 26 5.95 -39.11 -5.39
C MET A 26 4.81 -38.27 -4.80
N SER A 27 4.55 -37.09 -5.34
CA SER A 27 3.43 -36.22 -4.96
C SER A 27 2.09 -36.84 -5.35
N GLY A 28 1.99 -37.44 -6.55
CA GLY A 28 0.80 -38.19 -6.95
C GLY A 28 0.54 -39.43 -6.08
N LEU A 29 1.60 -40.16 -5.72
CA LEU A 29 1.53 -41.32 -4.81
C LEU A 29 1.23 -40.91 -3.37
N ALA A 30 1.77 -39.79 -2.88
CA ALA A 30 1.50 -39.25 -1.55
C ALA A 30 0.03 -38.80 -1.46
N VAL A 31 -0.48 -38.07 -2.45
CA VAL A 31 -1.89 -37.65 -2.52
C VAL A 31 -2.83 -38.87 -2.59
N ALA A 32 -2.48 -39.91 -3.36
CA ALA A 32 -3.25 -41.15 -3.44
C ALA A 32 -3.19 -41.98 -2.14
N ALA A 33 -2.05 -41.99 -1.44
CA ALA A 33 -1.89 -42.66 -0.15
C ALA A 33 -2.64 -41.94 0.98
N LEU A 34 -2.72 -40.61 0.92
CA LEU A 34 -3.48 -39.76 1.86
C LEU A 34 -5.01 -39.94 1.75
N ALA A 35 -5.52 -40.55 0.67
CA ALA A 35 -6.93 -40.79 0.40
C ALA A 35 -7.50 -42.13 0.93
N ARG A 36 -6.67 -43.01 1.53
CA ARG A 36 -7.14 -44.27 2.13
C ARG A 36 -7.41 -44.12 3.65
N PRO A 37 -8.53 -44.61 4.18
CA PRO A 37 -8.79 -44.60 5.62
C PRO A 37 -8.08 -45.78 6.30
N GLY A 38 -7.23 -45.50 7.30
CA GLY A 38 -6.48 -46.50 8.07
C GLY A 38 -6.17 -46.04 9.49
N ALA A 39 -6.35 -46.96 10.44
CA ALA A 39 -6.45 -46.84 11.90
C ALA A 39 -5.18 -46.30 12.65
N PRO A 40 -5.29 -45.90 13.93
CA PRO A 40 -4.33 -45.02 14.60
C PRO A 40 -3.05 -45.75 15.05
N ALA A 41 -1.89 -45.11 14.83
CA ALA A 41 -0.60 -45.59 15.32
C ALA A 41 -0.16 -44.83 16.58
N ARG A 42 0.45 -45.60 17.50
CA ARG A 42 0.85 -45.24 18.87
C ARG A 42 2.01 -44.24 18.92
N ALA A 43 1.96 -43.32 19.88
CA ALA A 43 2.95 -42.26 20.13
C ALA A 43 4.33 -42.79 20.58
N PRO A 44 5.45 -42.22 20.11
CA PRO A 44 6.78 -42.38 20.72
C PRO A 44 7.02 -41.33 21.82
N GLY A 45 7.73 -41.74 22.87
CA GLY A 45 8.00 -40.94 24.08
C GLY A 45 8.99 -39.78 23.90
N PRO A 46 9.09 -38.91 24.91
CA PRO A 46 9.79 -37.63 24.82
C PRO A 46 11.32 -37.77 24.93
N VAL A 47 12.04 -37.00 24.10
CA VAL A 47 13.49 -36.78 24.19
C VAL A 47 13.70 -35.37 24.78
N PRO A 48 14.60 -35.18 25.77
CA PRO A 48 14.79 -33.89 26.42
C PRO A 48 15.62 -32.92 25.56
N PRO A 49 15.37 -31.61 25.65
CA PRO A 49 16.08 -30.61 24.87
C PRO A 49 17.48 -30.28 25.46
N PRO A 50 18.45 -29.84 24.64
CA PRO A 50 19.71 -29.32 25.13
C PRO A 50 19.53 -27.91 25.70
N GLY A 51 20.09 -27.67 26.88
CA GLY A 51 20.09 -26.38 27.55
C GLY A 51 21.01 -25.37 26.88
N LEU A 52 20.50 -24.15 26.66
CA LEU A 52 21.30 -22.98 26.32
C LEU A 52 21.01 -21.87 27.33
N THR A 53 21.97 -21.70 28.24
CA THR A 53 22.09 -20.57 29.15
C THR A 53 22.80 -19.41 28.45
N ALA A 54 22.10 -18.30 28.22
CA ALA A 54 22.67 -16.95 28.21
C ALA A 54 21.55 -15.92 28.38
N ARG A 55 21.37 -15.41 29.61
CA ARG A 55 20.48 -14.29 29.94
C ARG A 55 21.05 -13.00 29.32
N ARG A 56 20.34 -12.39 28.37
CA ARG A 56 20.43 -10.95 28.10
C ARG A 56 19.33 -10.23 28.90
N PRO A 57 19.58 -9.03 29.44
CA PRO A 57 18.61 -8.35 30.29
C PRO A 57 17.35 -7.99 29.50
N ALA A 58 16.20 -8.19 30.14
CA ALA A 58 14.88 -7.89 29.60
C ALA A 58 14.75 -6.37 29.34
N VAL A 59 14.38 -6.01 28.11
CA VAL A 59 13.84 -4.68 27.82
C VAL A 59 12.38 -4.71 28.24
N ALA A 60 12.06 -3.92 29.26
CA ALA A 60 10.70 -3.79 29.77
C ALA A 60 9.82 -3.10 28.73
N LEU A 61 8.67 -3.71 28.42
CA LEU A 61 7.61 -3.10 27.65
C LEU A 61 7.07 -1.90 28.44
N THR A 62 7.22 -0.70 27.88
CA THR A 62 6.69 0.54 28.47
C THR A 62 5.17 0.59 28.24
N PRO A 63 4.35 0.89 29.26
CA PRO A 63 2.90 1.10 29.11
C PRO A 63 2.59 2.37 28.29
N PRO A 64 1.35 2.53 27.78
CA PRO A 64 0.99 3.66 26.92
C PRO A 64 1.13 5.00 27.63
N ALA A 65 1.63 6.00 26.88
CA ALA A 65 1.97 7.34 27.33
C ALA A 65 0.85 8.01 28.15
N GLY A 66 1.10 8.17 29.45
CA GLY A 66 0.35 9.06 30.31
C GLY A 66 1.12 10.38 30.46
N ALA A 67 0.44 11.49 30.13
CA ALA A 67 0.78 12.91 30.33
C ALA A 67 2.20 13.37 29.91
N PRO A 68 2.33 14.52 29.21
CA PRO A 68 3.66 15.04 28.88
C PRO A 68 4.45 15.27 30.17
N GLU A 69 5.64 14.67 30.26
CA GLU A 69 6.64 15.08 31.25
C GLU A 69 6.78 16.61 31.14
N ALA A 70 6.57 17.30 32.25
CA ALA A 70 6.70 18.74 32.31
C ALA A 70 8.17 19.08 31.98
N SER A 71 8.41 19.50 30.72
CA SER A 71 9.70 20.03 30.32
C SER A 71 10.07 21.17 31.25
N GLU A 72 11.32 21.23 31.70
CA GLU A 72 11.80 22.37 32.48
C GLU A 72 11.41 23.69 31.80
N PRO A 73 10.90 24.68 32.57
CA PRO A 73 10.47 25.95 32.00
C PRO A 73 11.63 26.61 31.24
N LYS A 74 11.45 26.83 29.94
CA LYS A 74 12.43 27.51 29.10
C LYS A 74 12.40 29.02 29.39
N PRO A 75 13.53 29.73 29.29
CA PRO A 75 13.60 31.16 29.58
C PRO A 75 12.93 32.01 28.49
N GLY A 76 12.60 33.25 28.85
CA GLY A 76 12.15 34.29 27.93
C GLY A 76 10.68 34.17 27.49
N PRO A 77 10.28 34.95 26.47
CA PRO A 77 8.91 34.97 26.00
C PRO A 77 8.50 33.65 25.34
N THR A 78 7.21 33.34 25.46
CA THR A 78 6.53 32.28 24.72
C THR A 78 5.52 32.91 23.77
N PHE A 79 5.23 32.22 22.67
CA PHE A 79 4.22 32.67 21.70
C PHE A 79 3.34 31.49 21.28
N ASP A 80 2.03 31.65 21.38
CA ASP A 80 1.08 30.69 20.82
C ASP A 80 0.88 30.89 19.32
N ARG A 81 0.07 30.01 18.70
CA ARG A 81 -0.19 30.04 17.26
C ARG A 81 -0.73 31.38 16.77
N ALA A 82 -1.67 31.97 17.50
CA ALA A 82 -2.30 33.24 17.10
C ALA A 82 -1.30 34.40 17.16
N GLN A 83 -0.43 34.38 18.16
CA GLN A 83 0.67 35.33 18.28
C GLN A 83 1.71 35.16 17.17
N LEU A 84 2.02 33.93 16.75
CA LEU A 84 2.92 33.68 15.63
C LEU A 84 2.34 34.17 14.29
N GLU A 85 1.04 33.93 14.04
CA GLU A 85 0.34 34.48 12.87
C GLU A 85 0.32 36.01 12.87
N TYR A 86 0.16 36.61 14.06
CA TYR A 86 0.27 38.05 14.22
C TYR A 86 1.69 38.54 13.88
N LEU A 87 2.73 37.91 14.41
CA LEU A 87 4.14 38.26 14.13
C LEU A 87 4.52 38.10 12.66
N ALA A 88 3.86 37.22 11.92
CA ALA A 88 4.12 37.01 10.49
C ALA A 88 3.68 38.18 9.60
N THR A 89 2.69 39.00 10.01
CA THR A 89 2.11 40.03 9.12
C THR A 89 1.80 41.37 9.78
N GLN A 90 1.71 41.44 11.11
CA GLN A 90 1.27 42.62 11.85
C GLN A 90 2.44 43.35 12.52
N LYS A 91 2.15 44.31 13.38
CA LYS A 91 3.16 45.14 14.08
C LYS A 91 3.97 44.32 15.08
N ILE A 92 5.26 44.10 14.82
CA ILE A 92 6.12 43.28 15.68
C ILE A 92 6.20 43.85 17.10
N SER A 93 6.20 45.18 17.24
CA SER A 93 6.31 45.84 18.55
C SER A 93 5.15 45.54 19.51
N ALA A 94 3.99 45.12 19.00
CA ALA A 94 2.84 44.77 19.83
C ALA A 94 3.12 43.55 20.73
N LEU A 95 4.02 42.66 20.29
CA LEU A 95 4.41 41.46 21.02
C LEU A 95 5.87 41.49 21.48
N PHE A 96 6.77 42.17 20.76
CA PHE A 96 8.17 42.30 21.14
C PHE A 96 8.45 43.49 22.07
N GLY A 97 7.50 44.42 22.19
CA GLY A 97 7.58 45.60 23.04
C GLY A 97 8.11 46.86 22.34
N ALA A 98 8.07 47.98 23.07
CA ALA A 98 8.27 49.32 22.53
C ALA A 98 9.63 49.56 21.85
N ARG A 99 10.67 48.78 22.18
CA ARG A 99 12.00 48.88 21.54
C ARG A 99 11.94 48.58 20.03
N PHE A 100 10.95 47.81 19.59
CA PHE A 100 10.75 47.42 18.20
C PHE A 100 9.72 48.32 17.47
N ALA A 101 9.22 49.39 18.09
CA ALA A 101 8.22 50.27 17.46
C ALA A 101 8.73 50.95 16.18
N GLU A 102 10.04 51.19 16.07
CA GLU A 102 10.66 51.79 14.89
C GLU A 102 10.49 50.91 13.64
N GLN A 103 10.61 49.58 13.77
CA GLN A 103 10.53 48.66 12.63
C GLN A 103 9.12 48.37 12.12
N ASP A 104 8.08 48.71 12.89
CA ASP A 104 6.69 48.46 12.47
C ASP A 104 6.33 49.17 11.14
N GLY A 105 7.03 50.25 10.80
CA GLY A 105 6.83 51.00 9.55
C GLY A 105 7.67 50.48 8.36
N TYR A 106 8.56 49.51 8.55
CA TYR A 106 9.41 48.99 7.48
C TYR A 106 8.64 48.07 6.55
N ALA A 107 8.79 48.31 5.24
CA ALA A 107 8.09 47.57 4.20
C ALA A 107 8.51 46.09 4.16
N VAL A 108 9.81 45.81 4.24
CA VAL A 108 10.40 44.47 4.33
C VAL A 108 10.92 44.25 5.75
N GLN A 109 10.63 43.10 6.34
CA GLN A 109 11.07 42.76 7.70
C GLN A 109 11.39 41.27 7.79
N THR A 110 12.31 40.92 8.69
CA THR A 110 12.67 39.54 9.03
C THR A 110 11.55 38.93 9.86
N ARG A 111 10.81 38.01 9.25
CA ARG A 111 9.62 37.38 9.84
C ARG A 111 9.58 35.90 9.48
N MET A 112 9.00 35.10 10.35
CA MET A 112 8.56 33.76 9.91
C MET A 112 7.49 33.91 8.82
N PRO A 113 7.35 32.91 7.93
CA PRO A 113 6.29 32.85 6.94
C PRO A 113 4.89 32.98 7.57
N ALA A 114 3.93 33.49 6.81
CA ALA A 114 2.51 33.47 7.14
C ALA A 114 1.85 32.16 6.68
N PRO A 115 0.68 31.78 7.22
CA PRO A 115 -0.09 30.65 6.70
C PRO A 115 -0.29 30.73 5.18
N PRO A 116 -0.23 29.61 4.45
CA PRO A 116 -0.12 28.22 4.92
C PRO A 116 1.32 27.76 5.24
N MET A 117 2.33 28.62 5.04
CA MET A 117 3.75 28.29 5.25
C MET A 117 4.21 28.41 6.71
N LEU A 118 3.40 29.00 7.59
CA LEU A 118 3.67 28.98 9.03
C LEU A 118 3.41 27.57 9.58
N PHE A 119 4.46 26.78 9.80
CA PHE A 119 4.36 25.43 10.38
C PHE A 119 4.33 25.41 11.91
N ALA A 120 5.16 26.22 12.58
CA ALA A 120 5.22 26.25 14.04
C ALA A 120 3.86 26.54 14.70
N ASP A 121 3.45 25.71 15.66
CA ASP A 121 2.25 25.93 16.47
C ASP A 121 2.54 26.84 17.67
N ARG A 122 3.78 26.82 18.18
CA ARG A 122 4.17 27.59 19.36
C ARG A 122 5.68 27.76 19.52
N VAL A 123 6.06 28.85 20.16
CA VAL A 123 7.39 29.10 20.74
C VAL A 123 7.31 28.85 22.24
N THR A 124 8.13 27.93 22.74
CA THR A 124 8.14 27.54 24.16
C THR A 124 9.19 28.28 24.99
N GLY A 125 10.09 29.04 24.35
CA GLY A 125 11.00 29.98 25.00
C GLY A 125 11.97 30.65 24.03
N ILE A 126 12.56 31.76 24.45
CA ILE A 126 13.62 32.48 23.73
C ILE A 126 14.70 32.91 24.74
N ASP A 127 15.91 32.34 24.62
CA ASP A 127 17.09 32.80 25.36
C ASP A 127 17.94 33.72 24.48
N ALA A 128 17.57 35.00 24.42
CA ALA A 128 18.28 36.02 23.65
C ALA A 128 17.99 37.42 24.21
N VAL A 129 18.98 38.32 24.13
CA VAL A 129 18.79 39.70 24.56
C VAL A 129 17.99 40.45 23.46
N PRO A 130 16.81 41.02 23.77
CA PRO A 130 16.00 41.70 22.76
C PRO A 130 16.75 42.90 22.16
N ALA A 131 16.69 43.04 20.84
CA ALA A 131 17.33 44.10 20.06
C ALA A 131 18.86 44.20 20.22
N ALA A 132 19.52 43.13 20.67
CA ALA A 132 20.96 43.09 20.95
C ALA A 132 21.84 43.59 19.80
N LEU A 133 21.50 43.28 18.55
CA LEU A 133 22.27 43.66 17.37
C LEU A 133 22.36 45.19 17.18
N ALA A 134 21.36 45.93 17.68
CA ALA A 134 21.31 47.39 17.58
C ALA A 134 21.75 48.10 18.87
N MET A 135 22.24 47.37 19.88
CA MET A 135 22.69 47.96 21.14
C MET A 135 24.18 48.35 21.10
N PRO A 136 24.57 49.49 21.70
CA PRO A 136 25.97 49.86 21.84
C PRO A 136 26.65 49.06 22.98
N GLY A 137 27.91 48.68 22.77
CA GLY A 137 28.73 48.00 23.78
C GLY A 137 28.71 46.46 23.69
N PRO A 138 29.44 45.76 24.58
CA PRO A 138 29.50 44.30 24.56
C PRO A 138 28.19 43.69 25.08
N VAL A 139 27.28 43.38 24.16
CA VAL A 139 26.02 42.68 24.42
C VAL A 139 26.06 41.31 23.76
N ARG A 140 25.44 40.31 24.38
CA ARG A 140 25.26 38.97 23.81
C ARG A 140 24.38 39.06 22.56
N THR A 141 24.93 38.76 21.38
CA THR A 141 24.24 38.83 20.07
C THR A 141 23.90 37.46 19.48
N ASP A 142 24.31 36.38 20.14
CA ASP A 142 23.84 35.01 19.93
C ASP A 142 22.57 34.74 20.77
N GLY A 143 21.90 33.63 20.45
CA GLY A 143 20.71 33.25 21.18
C GLY A 143 20.12 31.93 20.74
N ARG A 144 19.07 31.53 21.44
CA ARG A 144 18.39 30.26 21.22
C ARG A 144 16.88 30.42 21.29
N ILE A 145 16.16 29.66 20.47
CA ILE A 145 14.71 29.58 20.46
C ILE A 145 14.25 28.12 20.42
N TRP A 146 13.15 27.83 21.10
CA TRP A 146 12.50 26.52 21.06
C TRP A 146 11.10 26.62 20.49
N THR A 147 10.76 25.74 19.55
CA THR A 147 9.43 25.69 18.93
C THR A 147 8.86 24.28 18.89
N GLU A 148 7.54 24.19 18.88
CA GLU A 148 6.82 22.94 18.66
C GLU A 148 5.89 23.03 17.45
N THR A 149 5.76 21.93 16.71
CA THR A 149 4.79 21.75 15.61
C THR A 149 4.05 20.43 15.78
N ASP A 150 2.72 20.47 15.85
CA ASP A 150 1.87 19.30 15.94
C ASP A 150 1.44 18.85 14.54
N ILE A 151 1.82 17.63 14.17
CA ILE A 151 1.43 17.05 12.88
C ILE A 151 0.05 16.43 13.04
N ARG A 152 -0.98 17.11 12.53
CA ARG A 152 -2.37 16.65 12.63
C ARG A 152 -2.68 15.66 11.50
N PRO A 153 -3.62 14.72 11.68
CA PRO A 153 -4.05 13.81 10.61
C PRO A 153 -4.60 14.51 9.36
N ASP A 154 -5.07 15.75 9.50
CA ASP A 154 -5.59 16.62 8.44
C ASP A 154 -4.59 17.71 7.99
N SER A 155 -3.33 17.64 8.43
CA SER A 155 -2.27 18.52 7.95
C SER A 155 -2.16 18.43 6.42
N TRP A 156 -2.35 19.56 5.73
CA TRP A 156 -2.45 19.65 4.27
C TRP A 156 -1.20 19.16 3.52
N TYR A 157 -0.05 19.14 4.20
CA TYR A 157 1.25 18.82 3.62
C TYR A 157 1.62 17.34 3.73
N LEU A 158 0.79 16.49 4.34
CA LEU A 158 1.12 15.07 4.48
C LEU A 158 1.15 14.38 3.11
N ASP A 159 2.17 13.55 2.92
CA ASP A 159 2.25 12.69 1.74
C ASP A 159 1.15 11.60 1.77
N SER A 160 1.08 10.84 0.68
CA SER A 160 0.12 9.73 0.55
C SER A 160 0.29 8.57 1.54
N THR A 161 1.31 8.64 2.38
CA THR A 161 1.66 7.67 3.42
C THR A 161 1.48 8.23 4.83
N GLY A 162 1.01 9.48 4.94
CA GLY A 162 0.75 10.14 6.21
C GLY A 162 1.99 10.74 6.87
N HIS A 163 3.07 10.91 6.11
CA HIS A 163 4.33 11.48 6.59
C HIS A 163 4.53 12.92 6.11
N MET A 164 5.27 13.70 6.89
CA MET A 164 5.69 15.04 6.52
C MET A 164 6.85 14.98 5.52
N PRO A 165 6.72 15.57 4.32
CA PRO A 165 7.76 15.55 3.31
C PRO A 165 9.03 16.26 3.80
N SER A 166 10.19 15.77 3.37
CA SER A 166 11.48 16.17 3.94
C SER A 166 11.82 17.65 3.76
N GLY A 167 11.47 18.26 2.62
CA GLY A 167 11.64 19.71 2.47
C GLY A 167 10.76 20.50 3.44
N VAL A 168 9.53 20.05 3.68
CA VAL A 168 8.60 20.69 4.65
C VAL A 168 9.15 20.53 6.07
N LEU A 169 9.74 19.38 6.42
CA LEU A 169 10.37 19.17 7.72
C LEU A 169 11.53 20.15 7.98
N ILE A 170 12.35 20.43 6.97
CA ILE A 170 13.43 21.44 7.06
C ILE A 170 12.81 22.84 7.23
N GLU A 171 11.77 23.15 6.45
CA GLU A 171 11.06 24.43 6.51
C GLU A 171 10.39 24.68 7.86
N ALA A 172 9.92 23.63 8.56
CA ALA A 172 9.38 23.78 9.90
C ALA A 172 10.41 24.30 10.93
N GLY A 173 11.71 24.25 10.61
CA GLY A 173 12.81 24.86 11.35
C GLY A 173 12.95 26.38 11.18
N GLN A 174 11.98 27.07 10.56
CA GLN A 174 11.92 28.52 10.25
C GLN A 174 12.09 29.50 11.43
N ALA A 175 12.25 29.05 12.68
CA ALA A 175 12.28 29.96 13.84
C ALA A 175 13.61 30.70 14.03
N ASP A 176 14.65 30.39 13.22
CA ASP A 176 15.83 31.23 13.09
C ASP A 176 15.47 32.66 12.66
N LEU A 177 14.47 32.82 11.77
CA LEU A 177 13.91 34.11 11.37
C LEU A 177 13.33 34.88 12.55
N LEU A 178 12.55 34.22 13.42
CA LEU A 178 11.97 34.87 14.58
C LEU A 178 13.03 35.29 15.59
N LEU A 179 14.04 34.45 15.79
CA LEU A 179 15.16 34.74 16.67
C LEU A 179 16.01 35.91 16.16
N LEU A 180 16.29 35.97 14.85
CA LEU A 180 16.98 37.11 14.23
C LEU A 180 16.15 38.40 14.31
N SER A 181 14.83 38.30 14.15
CA SER A 181 13.90 39.41 14.38
C SER A 181 13.97 39.91 15.82
N TRP A 182 13.94 39.00 16.80
CA TRP A 182 14.05 39.31 18.23
C TRP A 182 15.40 39.96 18.59
N LEU A 183 16.49 39.49 17.99
CA LEU A 183 17.82 40.08 18.13
C LEU A 183 17.93 41.49 17.50
N GLY A 184 16.93 41.92 16.73
CA GLY A 184 16.82 43.28 16.18
C GLY A 184 17.47 43.47 14.82
N ALA A 185 17.50 42.43 13.97
CA ALA A 185 18.08 42.53 12.62
C ALA A 185 17.48 43.70 11.80
N ASP A 186 16.17 43.93 11.92
CA ASP A 186 15.49 44.97 11.15
C ASP A 186 15.73 46.40 11.65
N LEU A 187 16.09 46.58 12.94
CA LEU A 187 16.53 47.89 13.45
C LEU A 187 17.80 48.38 12.74
N LEU A 188 18.57 47.45 12.19
CA LEU A 188 19.75 47.73 11.40
C LEU A 188 19.47 47.72 9.88
N ASN A 189 18.59 46.83 9.39
CA ASN A 189 18.27 46.70 7.96
C ASN A 189 17.29 47.76 7.44
N ARG A 190 16.47 48.33 8.33
CA ARG A 190 15.57 49.47 8.08
C ARG A 190 14.61 49.31 6.89
N GLY A 191 14.22 48.07 6.60
CA GLY A 191 13.32 47.75 5.49
C GLY A 191 13.95 47.76 4.10
N GLU A 192 15.27 47.90 4.01
CA GLU A 192 16.00 47.97 2.73
C GLU A 192 16.57 46.62 2.30
N ARG A 193 16.60 45.63 3.20
CA ARG A 193 17.25 44.33 2.99
C ARG A 193 16.34 43.15 3.34
N ALA A 194 16.31 42.17 2.46
CA ALA A 194 15.54 40.93 2.58
C ALA A 194 16.42 39.75 3.04
N TYR A 195 15.87 38.88 3.89
CA TYR A 195 16.53 37.66 4.33
C TYR A 195 16.58 36.62 3.20
N ARG A 196 17.73 35.98 2.97
CA ARG A 196 17.84 34.77 2.15
C ARG A 196 18.74 33.74 2.81
N LEU A 197 18.29 32.49 2.80
CA LEU A 197 19.14 31.34 3.09
C LEU A 197 20.21 31.23 2.01
N LEU A 198 21.47 30.98 2.41
CA LEU A 198 22.61 30.81 1.50
C LEU A 198 23.08 29.35 1.42
N GLY A 199 22.86 28.58 2.48
CA GLY A 199 23.14 27.16 2.51
C GLY A 199 23.21 26.58 3.91
N CYS A 200 23.24 25.26 3.97
CA CYS A 200 23.39 24.49 5.19
C CYS A 200 23.79 23.04 4.88
N GLU A 201 24.17 22.30 5.93
CA GLU A 201 24.26 20.85 5.91
C GLU A 201 23.08 20.25 6.66
N VAL A 202 22.35 19.35 6.00
CA VAL A 202 21.15 18.71 6.54
C VAL A 202 21.42 17.22 6.75
N THR A 203 21.17 16.71 7.96
CA THR A 203 21.25 15.27 8.26
C THR A 203 19.91 14.76 8.77
N PHE A 204 19.38 13.73 8.12
CA PHE A 204 18.20 13.00 8.60
C PHE A 204 18.63 11.83 9.49
N HIS A 205 17.99 11.68 10.65
CA HIS A 205 18.40 10.70 11.66
C HIS A 205 17.43 9.52 11.82
N GLY A 206 16.22 9.62 11.26
CA GLY A 206 15.22 8.56 11.31
C GLY A 206 14.21 8.66 10.17
N ALA A 207 13.14 7.87 10.26
CA ALA A 207 12.01 7.97 9.34
C ALA A 207 11.40 9.38 9.39
N PRO A 208 10.80 9.87 8.29
CA PRO A 208 10.05 11.12 8.31
C PRO A 208 8.98 11.13 9.42
N PRO A 209 8.72 12.27 10.07
CA PRO A 209 7.64 12.40 11.04
C PRO A 209 6.27 12.12 10.41
N ARG A 210 5.31 11.67 11.21
CA ARG A 210 3.95 11.31 10.77
C ARG A 210 2.86 12.03 11.55
N ALA A 211 1.63 11.90 11.07
CA ALA A 211 0.45 12.35 11.82
C ALA A 211 0.44 11.78 13.24
N GLY A 212 0.20 12.65 14.23
CA GLY A 212 0.23 12.35 15.66
C GLY A 212 1.54 12.75 16.34
N ASP A 213 2.63 12.95 15.59
CA ASP A 213 3.92 13.37 16.14
C ASP A 213 3.92 14.87 16.48
N THR A 214 4.67 15.26 17.51
CA THR A 214 5.03 16.67 17.80
C THR A 214 6.51 16.87 17.52
N LEU A 215 6.84 17.74 16.57
CA LEU A 215 8.20 18.18 16.30
C LEU A 215 8.64 19.18 17.38
N ARG A 216 9.83 18.98 17.95
CA ARG A 216 10.45 19.90 18.91
C ARG A 216 11.77 20.40 18.38
N PHE A 217 11.82 21.66 17.99
CA PHE A 217 13.03 22.29 17.49
C PHE A 217 13.76 23.04 18.60
N GLU A 218 15.09 22.93 18.60
CA GLU A 218 16.00 23.82 19.32
C GLU A 218 16.91 24.47 18.29
N ILE A 219 16.76 25.79 18.11
CA ILE A 219 17.45 26.56 17.07
C ILE A 219 18.34 27.60 17.72
N HIS A 220 19.58 27.70 17.24
CA HIS A 220 20.61 28.60 17.74
C HIS A 220 21.05 29.54 16.63
N VAL A 221 21.16 30.83 16.94
CA VAL A 221 21.92 31.79 16.13
C VAL A 221 23.29 31.90 16.78
N ASP A 222 24.31 31.38 16.10
CA ASP A 222 25.69 31.25 16.58
C ASP A 222 26.43 32.59 16.55
N GLY A 223 26.04 33.47 15.63
CA GLY A 223 26.64 34.78 15.48
C GLY A 223 26.27 35.46 14.17
N HIS A 224 26.88 36.61 13.95
CA HIS A 224 26.69 37.41 12.75
C HIS A 224 28.01 38.01 12.26
N ALA A 225 28.07 38.36 10.99
CA ALA A 225 29.20 39.06 10.38
C ALA A 225 28.70 40.11 9.38
N GLU A 226 29.58 41.05 9.03
CA GLU A 226 29.35 41.97 7.92
C GLU A 226 30.51 41.84 6.93
N ALA A 227 30.19 41.66 5.66
CA ALA A 227 31.16 41.54 4.58
C ALA A 227 30.66 42.33 3.36
N ASP A 228 31.46 43.27 2.88
CA ASP A 228 31.12 44.13 1.73
C ASP A 228 29.74 44.81 1.86
N GLY A 229 29.36 45.19 3.08
CA GLY A 229 28.06 45.82 3.39
C GLY A 229 26.88 44.85 3.50
N VAL A 230 27.09 43.55 3.24
CA VAL A 230 26.09 42.49 3.43
C VAL A 230 26.22 41.92 4.84
N ARG A 231 25.10 41.86 5.57
CA ARG A 231 25.04 41.18 6.87
C ARG A 231 24.77 39.70 6.68
N LEU A 232 25.53 38.88 7.40
CA LEU A 232 25.41 37.42 7.46
C LEU A 232 25.02 36.97 8.86
N ALA A 233 24.24 35.90 8.93
CA ALA A 233 23.89 35.20 10.16
C ALA A 233 24.28 33.71 10.04
N PHE A 234 24.80 33.16 11.13
CA PHE A 234 25.18 31.75 11.25
C PHE A 234 24.27 31.06 12.26
N PHE A 235 23.78 29.88 11.94
CA PHE A 235 22.85 29.15 12.78
C PHE A 235 22.96 27.63 12.63
N HIS A 236 22.44 26.93 13.64
CA HIS A 236 22.25 25.49 13.61
C HIS A 236 21.00 25.12 14.40
N TYR A 237 20.45 23.93 14.15
CA TYR A 237 19.34 23.44 14.93
C TYR A 237 19.19 21.92 14.92
N ASP A 238 18.48 21.41 15.92
CA ASP A 238 18.04 20.03 16.02
C ASP A 238 16.52 19.94 16.18
N CYS A 239 15.92 18.95 15.54
CA CYS A 239 14.52 18.58 15.70
C CYS A 239 14.41 17.21 16.35
N HIS A 240 13.65 17.11 17.42
CA HIS A 240 13.34 15.85 18.09
C HIS A 240 11.86 15.49 17.94
N VAL A 241 11.57 14.20 17.88
CA VAL A 241 10.22 13.62 17.96
C VAL A 241 10.25 12.50 18.98
N ASP A 242 9.41 12.56 20.00
CA ASP A 242 9.40 11.62 21.13
C ASP A 242 10.77 11.43 21.80
N GLY A 243 11.56 12.52 21.87
CA GLY A 243 12.89 12.51 22.47
C GLY A 243 14.01 11.98 21.55
N GLU A 244 13.68 11.44 20.38
CA GLU A 244 14.67 11.00 19.39
C GLU A 244 15.00 12.10 18.40
N LEU A 245 16.30 12.28 18.13
CA LEU A 245 16.77 13.21 17.10
C LEU A 245 16.27 12.75 15.72
N ARG A 246 15.64 13.66 14.99
CA ARG A 246 15.01 13.38 13.69
C ARG A 246 15.66 14.15 12.54
N LEU A 247 16.05 15.40 12.79
CA LEU A 247 16.73 16.28 11.83
C LEU A 247 17.81 17.08 12.56
N SER A 248 18.97 17.22 11.93
CA SER A 248 19.99 18.19 12.31
C SER A 248 20.33 19.08 11.12
N VAL A 249 20.42 20.38 11.38
CA VAL A 249 20.95 21.37 10.43
C VAL A 249 22.20 22.01 11.04
N ARG A 250 23.29 22.00 10.28
CA ARG A 250 24.60 22.54 10.65
C ARG A 250 25.10 23.47 9.56
N GLU A 251 26.10 24.29 9.88
CA GLU A 251 26.68 25.26 8.94
C GLU A 251 25.62 26.14 8.25
N GLY A 252 24.52 26.43 8.96
CA GLY A 252 23.43 27.25 8.45
C GLY A 252 23.91 28.68 8.25
N ARG A 253 23.69 29.21 7.06
CA ARG A 253 24.12 30.55 6.67
C ARG A 253 23.00 31.28 5.98
N ALA A 254 22.70 32.48 6.44
CA ALA A 254 21.76 33.39 5.81
C ALA A 254 22.38 34.77 5.63
N GLY A 255 21.81 35.57 4.73
CA GLY A 255 22.23 36.95 4.50
C GLY A 255 21.06 37.90 4.31
N PHE A 256 21.33 39.19 4.47
CA PHE A 256 20.37 40.27 4.28
C PHE A 256 20.78 41.14 3.09
N PHE A 257 19.97 41.10 2.04
CA PHE A 257 20.33 41.64 0.73
C PHE A 257 19.40 42.75 0.27
N THR A 258 19.94 43.80 -0.34
CA THR A 258 19.15 44.78 -1.06
C THR A 258 18.55 44.19 -2.34
N PRO A 259 17.49 44.79 -2.92
CA PRO A 259 16.95 44.35 -4.21
C PRO A 259 18.01 44.30 -5.34
N ALA A 260 18.96 45.25 -5.35
CA ALA A 260 20.04 45.27 -6.33
C ALA A 260 21.03 44.11 -6.14
N GLU A 261 21.44 43.83 -4.90
CA GLU A 261 22.32 42.70 -4.58
C GLU A 261 21.67 41.35 -4.93
N LEU A 262 20.35 41.22 -4.78
CA LEU A 262 19.61 40.02 -5.20
C LEU A 262 19.50 39.88 -6.72
N ALA A 263 19.29 40.99 -7.44
CA ALA A 263 19.21 41.01 -8.90
C ALA A 263 20.55 40.69 -9.56
N ASP A 264 21.66 41.12 -8.95
CA ASP A 264 23.03 40.86 -9.42
C ASP A 264 23.58 39.50 -8.96
N GLY A 265 22.75 38.65 -8.34
CA GLY A 265 23.12 37.31 -7.89
C GLY A 265 23.65 36.43 -9.02
N GLY A 266 24.94 36.06 -8.94
CA GLY A 266 25.60 35.25 -9.97
C GLY A 266 25.20 33.76 -10.02
N GLY A 267 24.21 33.34 -9.24
CA GLY A 267 23.80 31.94 -9.11
C GLY A 267 24.88 31.03 -8.50
N VAL A 268 24.57 29.74 -8.47
CA VAL A 268 25.52 28.69 -8.06
C VAL A 268 26.56 28.51 -9.16
N ARG A 269 27.84 28.74 -8.80
CA ARG A 269 28.98 28.46 -9.67
C ARG A 269 29.38 27.00 -9.55
N TRP A 270 28.69 26.15 -10.29
CA TRP A 270 28.95 24.71 -10.32
C TRP A 270 28.77 24.14 -11.72
N ASP A 271 29.70 23.28 -12.12
CA ASP A 271 29.66 22.53 -13.36
C ASP A 271 29.83 21.04 -13.04
N PRO A 272 28.83 20.19 -13.34
CA PRO A 272 28.92 18.76 -13.07
C PRO A 272 30.07 18.10 -13.85
N ALA A 273 30.42 18.57 -15.05
CA ALA A 273 31.49 17.96 -15.86
C ALA A 273 32.87 18.07 -15.20
N GLY A 274 33.10 19.15 -14.44
CA GLY A 274 34.35 19.39 -13.72
C GLY A 274 34.44 18.75 -12.33
N GLN A 275 33.39 18.10 -11.84
CA GLN A 275 33.31 17.54 -10.48
C GLN A 275 32.69 16.13 -10.47
N PRO A 276 33.35 15.13 -11.09
CA PRO A 276 32.86 13.76 -11.06
C PRO A 276 32.79 13.19 -9.62
N PRO A 277 31.92 12.20 -9.36
CA PRO A 277 31.92 11.47 -8.10
C PRO A 277 33.27 10.82 -7.84
N ASP A 278 33.71 10.74 -6.59
CA ASP A 278 35.01 10.16 -6.27
C ASP A 278 35.01 8.66 -6.59
N GLU A 279 36.01 8.17 -7.34
CA GLU A 279 36.11 6.74 -7.71
C GLU A 279 36.17 5.81 -6.49
N GLY A 280 36.64 6.32 -5.34
CA GLY A 280 36.70 5.60 -4.07
C GLY A 280 35.35 5.45 -3.34
N GLU A 281 34.27 6.15 -3.75
CA GLU A 281 32.96 6.02 -3.11
C GLU A 281 32.31 4.65 -3.35
N GLY A 282 32.72 3.91 -4.39
CA GLY A 282 32.22 2.56 -4.66
C GLY A 282 30.70 2.48 -4.90
N LEU A 283 30.08 3.57 -5.37
CA LEU A 283 28.62 3.62 -5.56
C LEU A 283 28.16 2.66 -6.67
N PRO A 284 27.03 1.95 -6.47
CA PRO A 284 26.49 1.03 -7.46
C PRO A 284 25.96 1.75 -8.71
N LEU A 285 25.91 1.03 -9.83
CA LEU A 285 25.37 1.50 -11.12
C LEU A 285 24.50 0.39 -11.71
N ASP A 286 23.53 -0.08 -10.92
CA ASP A 286 22.66 -1.17 -11.32
C ASP A 286 21.80 -0.77 -12.54
N PRO A 287 21.57 -1.66 -13.51
CA PRO A 287 20.71 -1.37 -14.65
C PRO A 287 19.24 -1.21 -14.23
N PRO A 288 18.38 -0.59 -15.06
CA PRO A 288 16.93 -0.53 -14.79
C PRO A 288 16.36 -1.93 -14.50
N ALA A 289 15.56 -2.04 -13.44
CA ALA A 289 14.82 -3.26 -13.11
C ALA A 289 13.74 -3.57 -14.17
N VAL A 290 13.14 -2.51 -14.73
CA VAL A 290 12.29 -2.56 -15.92
C VAL A 290 12.76 -1.47 -16.88
N PRO A 291 13.15 -1.81 -18.13
CA PRO A 291 13.60 -0.80 -19.10
C PRO A 291 12.48 0.15 -19.49
N CYS A 292 12.61 1.44 -19.17
CA CYS A 292 11.72 2.48 -19.68
C CYS A 292 12.16 2.92 -21.09
N THR A 293 11.25 2.80 -22.06
CA THR A 293 11.51 3.20 -23.46
C THR A 293 11.24 4.68 -23.72
N ARG A 294 10.48 5.34 -22.85
CA ARG A 294 10.17 6.77 -22.92
C ARG A 294 11.30 7.59 -22.34
N ARG A 295 11.57 8.74 -22.98
CA ARG A 295 12.59 9.72 -22.56
C ARG A 295 11.99 11.04 -22.09
N ARG A 296 10.68 11.23 -22.29
CA ARG A 296 9.93 12.47 -22.01
C ARG A 296 8.53 12.16 -21.50
N PHE A 297 8.05 12.97 -20.57
CA PHE A 297 6.77 12.82 -19.87
C PHE A 297 6.17 14.20 -19.64
N GLY A 298 4.94 14.41 -20.07
CA GLY A 298 4.23 15.68 -19.89
C GLY A 298 3.37 15.70 -18.63
N THR A 299 2.62 16.79 -18.49
CA THR A 299 1.77 17.07 -17.32
C THR A 299 0.81 15.94 -16.97
N ASP A 300 0.19 15.29 -17.95
CA ASP A 300 -0.78 14.23 -17.70
C ASP A 300 -0.11 12.94 -17.19
N GLU A 301 1.09 12.60 -17.67
CA GLU A 301 1.86 11.47 -17.15
C GLU A 301 2.32 11.70 -15.70
N LEU A 302 2.82 12.90 -15.39
CA LEU A 302 3.25 13.25 -14.03
C LEU A 302 2.05 13.29 -13.07
N ARG A 303 0.90 13.79 -13.53
CA ARG A 303 -0.36 13.72 -12.77
C ARG A 303 -0.77 12.27 -12.50
N ALA A 304 -0.72 11.40 -13.52
CA ALA A 304 -1.05 10.00 -13.35
C ALA A 304 -0.13 9.32 -12.32
N LEU A 305 1.17 9.61 -12.35
CA LEU A 305 2.10 9.09 -11.34
C LEU A 305 1.78 9.59 -9.93
N ALA A 306 1.51 10.90 -9.75
CA ALA A 306 1.11 11.47 -8.45
C ALA A 306 -0.22 10.88 -7.92
N GLU A 307 -1.11 10.46 -8.81
CA GLU A 307 -2.37 9.78 -8.48
C GLU A 307 -2.21 8.27 -8.22
N GLY A 308 -0.98 7.74 -8.33
CA GLY A 308 -0.69 6.32 -8.11
C GLY A 308 -1.03 5.42 -9.30
N ARG A 309 -0.92 5.95 -10.53
CA ARG A 309 -1.08 5.18 -11.78
C ARG A 309 0.19 5.18 -12.64
N PRO A 310 1.27 4.48 -12.23
CA PRO A 310 2.51 4.42 -13.00
C PRO A 310 2.34 3.85 -14.41
N VAL A 311 1.42 2.88 -14.61
CA VAL A 311 1.14 2.31 -15.94
C VAL A 311 0.69 3.38 -16.95
N ASP A 312 -0.08 4.38 -16.52
CA ASP A 312 -0.54 5.47 -17.38
C ASP A 312 0.60 6.48 -17.69
N CYS A 313 1.63 6.53 -16.85
CA CYS A 313 2.82 7.37 -17.05
C CYS A 313 3.85 6.67 -17.97
N PHE A 314 4.23 5.43 -17.64
CA PHE A 314 5.35 4.73 -18.27
C PHE A 314 4.93 3.75 -19.37
N GLY A 315 3.72 3.21 -19.32
CA GLY A 315 3.22 2.22 -20.27
C GLY A 315 3.80 0.81 -20.04
N PRO A 316 4.24 0.11 -21.11
CA PRO A 316 4.68 -1.29 -21.01
C PRO A 316 5.75 -1.54 -19.96
N GLY A 317 5.57 -2.59 -19.16
CA GLY A 317 6.42 -2.96 -18.03
C GLY A 317 5.88 -2.53 -16.66
N TRP A 318 4.91 -1.61 -16.61
CA TRP A 318 4.28 -1.14 -15.37
C TRP A 318 2.87 -1.68 -15.15
N GLU A 319 2.36 -2.59 -16.00
CA GLU A 319 0.99 -3.13 -15.93
C GLU A 319 0.66 -3.76 -14.58
N ALA A 320 1.64 -4.41 -13.93
CA ALA A 320 1.49 -5.01 -12.61
C ALA A 320 1.15 -3.98 -11.52
N THR A 321 1.49 -2.70 -11.73
CA THR A 321 1.18 -1.61 -10.77
C THR A 321 -0.31 -1.30 -10.67
N ALA A 322 -1.11 -1.65 -11.69
CA ALA A 322 -2.56 -1.48 -11.66
C ALA A 322 -3.24 -2.29 -10.54
N ALA A 323 -2.59 -3.37 -10.11
CA ALA A 323 -3.05 -4.24 -9.04
C ALA A 323 -2.52 -3.85 -7.64
N HIS A 324 -1.72 -2.79 -7.52
CA HIS A 324 -1.23 -2.33 -6.21
C HIS A 324 -2.38 -1.87 -5.31
N VAL A 325 -2.28 -2.20 -4.03
CA VAL A 325 -3.17 -1.67 -2.99
C VAL A 325 -2.81 -0.23 -2.65
N ARG A 326 -1.51 0.07 -2.55
CA ARG A 326 -1.00 1.43 -2.32
C ARG A 326 0.32 1.62 -3.05
N THR A 327 0.24 2.18 -4.24
CA THR A 327 1.40 2.43 -5.11
C THR A 327 2.32 3.53 -4.55
N PRO A 328 3.66 3.33 -4.52
CA PRO A 328 4.61 4.41 -4.28
C PRO A 328 4.43 5.50 -5.35
N ARG A 329 4.25 6.75 -4.92
CA ARG A 329 3.91 7.87 -5.80
C ARG A 329 4.59 9.17 -5.37
N LEU A 330 4.57 10.16 -6.25
CA LEU A 330 5.02 11.52 -5.95
C LEU A 330 4.02 12.24 -5.03
N ASP A 331 4.46 13.37 -4.47
CA ASP A 331 3.55 14.27 -3.78
C ASP A 331 2.47 14.80 -4.74
N GLY A 332 1.26 14.97 -4.21
CA GLY A 332 0.10 15.44 -4.97
C GLY A 332 -0.30 16.87 -4.63
N GLU A 333 -1.33 17.37 -5.32
CA GLU A 333 -1.99 18.65 -5.03
C GLU A 333 -0.99 19.82 -4.92
N ARG A 334 -0.99 20.55 -3.79
CA ARG A 334 -0.14 21.72 -3.54
C ARG A 334 1.36 21.40 -3.51
N LEU A 335 1.72 20.15 -3.22
CA LEU A 335 3.10 19.71 -3.12
C LEU A 335 3.57 18.98 -4.37
N ARG A 336 2.80 18.93 -5.46
CA ARG A 336 3.34 18.43 -6.73
C ARG A 336 4.30 19.47 -7.31
N LEU A 337 5.60 19.25 -7.10
CA LEU A 337 6.68 20.16 -7.49
C LEU A 337 7.42 19.68 -8.74
N LEU A 338 6.76 18.86 -9.54
CA LEU A 338 7.17 18.45 -10.89
C LEU A 338 5.93 18.47 -11.79
N ASP A 339 6.03 19.11 -12.95
CA ASP A 339 4.96 19.11 -13.94
C ASP A 339 5.32 18.32 -15.18
N GLU A 340 6.57 18.42 -15.66
CA GLU A 340 7.06 17.63 -16.78
C GLU A 340 8.47 17.07 -16.54
N VAL A 341 8.79 16.00 -17.25
CA VAL A 341 10.16 15.47 -17.39
C VAL A 341 10.54 15.57 -18.86
N SER A 342 11.34 16.59 -19.16
CA SER A 342 11.84 16.92 -20.50
C SER A 342 12.95 15.98 -20.99
N GLU A 343 13.64 15.31 -20.06
CA GLU A 343 14.68 14.34 -20.36
C GLU A 343 14.83 13.32 -19.22
N PHE A 344 14.87 12.04 -19.58
CA PHE A 344 15.24 10.94 -18.71
C PHE A 344 16.17 9.99 -19.47
N ASP A 345 17.43 9.92 -19.07
CA ASP A 345 18.41 9.02 -19.64
C ASP A 345 19.21 8.32 -18.53
N PRO A 346 18.98 7.01 -18.29
CA PRO A 346 19.64 6.27 -17.23
C PRO A 346 21.14 6.02 -17.49
N ALA A 347 21.64 6.30 -18.70
CA ALA A 347 23.05 6.28 -19.04
C ALA A 347 23.59 7.67 -19.40
N GLY A 348 22.77 8.71 -19.22
CA GLY A 348 23.08 10.07 -19.62
C GLY A 348 23.90 10.84 -18.59
N GLY A 349 23.97 12.15 -18.80
CA GLY A 349 24.69 13.07 -17.95
C GLY A 349 26.20 13.05 -18.19
N PRO A 350 26.93 14.00 -17.59
CA PRO A 350 28.36 14.21 -17.86
C PRO A 350 29.25 13.05 -17.39
N TRP A 351 28.73 12.17 -16.54
CA TRP A 351 29.47 11.03 -15.99
C TRP A 351 29.06 9.70 -16.64
N GLY A 352 28.07 9.70 -17.54
CA GLY A 352 27.53 8.47 -18.14
C GLY A 352 26.85 7.54 -17.12
N ARG A 353 26.32 8.11 -16.03
CA ARG A 353 25.77 7.38 -14.87
C ARG A 353 24.26 7.53 -14.71
N GLY A 354 23.65 8.42 -15.50
CA GLY A 354 22.24 8.77 -15.41
C GLY A 354 22.00 10.27 -15.30
N TYR A 355 20.95 10.73 -15.96
CA TYR A 355 20.50 12.11 -15.98
C TYR A 355 18.98 12.20 -16.07
N LEU A 356 18.43 13.18 -15.37
CA LEU A 356 17.03 13.56 -15.51
C LEU A 356 16.91 15.09 -15.46
N ARG A 357 16.04 15.63 -16.30
CA ARG A 357 15.66 17.03 -16.32
C ARG A 357 14.16 17.19 -16.25
N ALA A 358 13.68 17.78 -15.17
CA ALA A 358 12.27 18.07 -14.92
C ALA A 358 12.00 19.57 -14.80
N GLU A 359 10.78 19.99 -15.11
CA GLU A 359 10.35 21.39 -15.01
C GLU A 359 9.09 21.53 -14.16
N THR A 360 8.93 22.69 -13.55
CA THR A 360 7.72 23.14 -12.86
C THR A 360 7.43 24.58 -13.27
N PRO A 361 6.25 24.87 -13.87
CA PRO A 361 5.85 26.23 -14.13
C PRO A 361 5.63 26.97 -12.79
N LEU A 362 5.97 28.25 -12.78
CA LEU A 362 5.68 29.16 -11.68
C LEU A 362 4.55 30.11 -12.09
N SER A 363 3.66 30.38 -11.14
CA SER A 363 2.60 31.37 -11.26
C SER A 363 2.69 32.38 -10.11
N PRO A 364 2.41 33.67 -10.36
CA PRO A 364 2.28 34.66 -9.27
C PRO A 364 1.28 34.24 -8.18
N ASP A 365 0.31 33.39 -8.54
CA ASP A 365 -0.75 32.89 -7.65
C ASP A 365 -0.36 31.60 -6.89
N ASP A 366 0.88 31.12 -7.04
CA ASP A 366 1.33 29.92 -6.34
C ASP A 366 1.25 30.11 -4.82
N TRP A 367 0.69 29.10 -4.15
CA TRP A 367 0.27 29.16 -2.75
C TRP A 367 1.39 29.51 -1.76
N PHE A 368 2.66 29.26 -2.11
CA PHE A 368 3.80 29.58 -1.25
C PHE A 368 4.15 31.08 -1.30
N PHE A 369 3.90 31.78 -2.41
CA PHE A 369 4.17 33.23 -2.51
C PHE A 369 3.27 34.07 -1.60
N SER A 370 2.05 33.59 -1.30
CA SER A 370 1.16 34.32 -0.39
C SER A 370 1.66 34.34 1.06
N GLY A 371 2.46 33.33 1.45
CA GLY A 371 2.93 33.16 2.83
C GLY A 371 4.41 33.47 3.04
N HIS A 372 5.25 33.33 2.01
CA HIS A 372 6.70 33.36 2.14
C HIS A 372 7.30 34.40 1.17
N PHE A 373 7.57 35.65 1.56
CA PHE A 373 7.26 36.30 2.84
C PHE A 373 6.33 37.50 2.66
N HIS A 374 5.77 38.01 3.76
CA HIS A 374 4.97 39.23 3.75
C HIS A 374 5.78 40.41 3.16
N ASN A 375 5.27 40.98 2.05
CA ASN A 375 5.90 42.04 1.25
C ASN A 375 7.25 41.69 0.59
N ASP A 376 7.66 40.43 0.61
CA ASP A 376 8.87 39.91 -0.02
C ASP A 376 8.65 38.46 -0.51
N PRO A 377 7.76 38.25 -1.51
CA PRO A 377 7.38 36.92 -1.95
C PRO A 377 8.53 36.21 -2.69
N CYS A 378 8.92 35.04 -2.20
CA CYS A 378 9.87 34.16 -2.84
C CYS A 378 9.59 32.67 -2.53
N MET A 379 9.93 31.77 -3.43
CA MET A 379 9.82 30.33 -3.17
C MET A 379 10.87 29.91 -2.12
N PRO A 380 10.47 29.15 -1.09
CA PRO A 380 11.42 28.56 -0.15
C PRO A 380 12.43 27.64 -0.85
N GLY A 381 13.72 27.78 -0.52
CA GLY A 381 14.76 26.86 -1.01
C GLY A 381 14.54 25.41 -0.57
N THR A 382 13.84 25.21 0.54
CA THR A 382 13.39 23.90 1.05
C THR A 382 12.35 23.24 0.15
N LEU A 383 11.51 24.01 -0.55
CA LEU A 383 10.63 23.48 -1.60
C LEU A 383 11.42 23.11 -2.85
N MET A 384 12.47 23.87 -3.22
CA MET A 384 13.36 23.44 -4.32
C MET A 384 14.08 22.14 -3.97
N PHE A 385 14.50 21.97 -2.71
CA PHE A 385 15.04 20.69 -2.21
C PHE A 385 14.00 19.56 -2.33
N GLN A 386 12.73 19.81 -1.98
CA GLN A 386 11.65 18.82 -2.12
C GLN A 386 11.37 18.46 -3.57
N GLY A 387 11.34 19.44 -4.49
CA GLY A 387 11.24 19.19 -5.93
C GLY A 387 12.38 18.31 -6.44
N GLY A 388 13.60 18.54 -5.93
CA GLY A 388 14.74 17.66 -6.16
C GLY A 388 14.53 16.21 -5.70
N LEU A 389 13.99 16.00 -4.49
CA LEU A 389 13.66 14.66 -4.00
C LEU A 389 12.54 14.00 -4.82
N GLN A 390 11.53 14.75 -5.27
CA GLN A 390 10.52 14.22 -6.18
C GLN A 390 11.13 13.82 -7.53
N ALA A 391 12.10 14.57 -8.04
CA ALA A 391 12.79 14.24 -9.30
C ALA A 391 13.61 12.95 -9.14
N MET A 392 14.24 12.75 -7.99
CA MET A 392 14.89 11.50 -7.61
C MET A 392 13.90 10.33 -7.46
N ALA A 393 12.72 10.56 -6.87
CA ALA A 393 11.66 9.55 -6.74
C ALA A 393 11.10 9.14 -8.11
N PHE A 394 10.92 10.10 -9.02
CA PHE A 394 10.58 9.84 -10.41
C PHE A 394 11.65 8.96 -11.07
N TYR A 395 12.94 9.29 -10.91
CA TYR A 395 14.04 8.52 -11.49
C TYR A 395 14.01 7.05 -11.03
N LEU A 396 13.87 6.79 -9.72
CA LEU A 396 13.74 5.43 -9.20
C LEU A 396 12.50 4.71 -9.75
N THR A 397 11.39 5.43 -9.90
CA THR A 397 10.16 4.88 -10.49
C THR A 397 10.37 4.50 -11.95
N ALA A 398 11.01 5.37 -12.75
CA ALA A 398 11.33 5.16 -14.16
C ALA A 398 12.39 4.07 -14.39
N MET A 399 13.23 3.80 -13.40
CA MET A 399 14.12 2.62 -13.36
C MET A 399 13.37 1.30 -13.10
N GLY A 400 12.05 1.33 -12.92
CA GLY A 400 11.22 0.16 -12.64
C GLY A 400 11.25 -0.31 -11.19
N CYS A 401 11.87 0.46 -10.28
CA CYS A 401 12.06 0.03 -8.90
C CYS A 401 10.72 -0.10 -8.16
N THR A 402 9.65 0.57 -8.56
CA THR A 402 8.36 0.51 -7.87
C THR A 402 7.47 -0.66 -8.28
N VAL A 403 7.75 -1.33 -9.41
CA VAL A 403 6.82 -2.31 -10.03
C VAL A 403 6.43 -3.45 -9.09
N ALA A 404 7.41 -4.00 -8.36
CA ALA A 404 7.20 -5.09 -7.40
C ALA A 404 7.07 -4.62 -5.93
N ARG A 405 6.86 -3.32 -5.69
CA ARG A 405 6.96 -2.70 -4.36
C ARG A 405 5.64 -2.03 -3.93
N ASP A 406 4.57 -2.82 -3.94
CA ASP A 406 3.25 -2.41 -3.44
C ASP A 406 3.32 -2.09 -1.94
N GLY A 407 2.85 -0.90 -1.57
CA GLY A 407 2.85 -0.37 -0.21
C GLY A 407 4.16 0.29 0.24
N TRP A 408 5.17 0.44 -0.63
CA TRP A 408 6.43 1.08 -0.25
C TRP A 408 6.37 2.61 -0.32
N ARG A 409 7.36 3.29 0.26
CA ARG A 409 7.46 4.76 0.25
C ARG A 409 8.89 5.26 0.06
N PHE A 410 9.03 6.51 -0.37
CA PHE A 410 10.34 7.16 -0.52
C PHE A 410 10.76 7.84 0.78
N GLU A 411 12.06 7.85 1.07
CA GLU A 411 12.65 8.69 2.11
C GLU A 411 14.12 8.99 1.82
N PRO A 412 14.67 10.09 2.37
CA PRO A 412 16.11 10.32 2.31
C PRO A 412 16.89 9.24 3.06
N VAL A 413 18.11 8.94 2.61
CA VAL A 413 19.03 8.09 3.38
C VAL A 413 19.41 8.79 4.69
N THR A 414 19.45 8.06 5.79
CA THR A 414 19.74 8.60 7.12
C THR A 414 21.22 8.52 7.48
N GLY A 415 21.66 9.32 8.45
CA GLY A 415 22.99 9.24 9.05
C GLY A 415 24.14 9.85 8.24
N ARG A 416 23.82 10.63 7.20
CA ARG A 416 24.81 11.38 6.39
C ARG A 416 24.33 12.81 6.11
N PRO A 417 25.26 13.78 6.01
CA PRO A 417 24.91 15.15 5.66
C PRO A 417 24.64 15.30 4.15
N TYR A 418 23.71 16.17 3.82
CA TYR A 418 23.47 16.71 2.48
C TYR A 418 23.78 18.20 2.49
N THR A 419 24.61 18.67 1.57
CA THR A 419 24.91 20.09 1.45
C THR A 419 23.88 20.75 0.54
N ALA A 420 23.17 21.74 1.06
CA ALA A 420 22.27 22.60 0.30
C ALA A 420 22.91 23.98 0.12
N MET A 421 22.91 24.49 -1.11
CA MET A 421 23.42 25.83 -1.44
C MET A 421 22.34 26.60 -2.18
N CYS A 422 22.03 27.81 -1.70
CA CYS A 422 21.04 28.70 -2.28
C CYS A 422 21.75 29.99 -2.72
N ARG A 423 21.77 30.27 -4.03
CA ARG A 423 22.46 31.43 -4.62
C ARG A 423 21.62 32.18 -5.65
N GLY A 424 20.32 31.89 -5.69
CA GLY A 424 19.30 32.60 -6.44
C GLY A 424 17.96 32.45 -5.75
N GLN A 425 16.91 33.02 -6.34
CA GLN A 425 15.55 33.00 -5.81
C GLN A 425 14.55 32.75 -6.94
N ALA A 426 13.39 32.20 -6.60
CA ALA A 426 12.20 32.28 -7.45
C ALA A 426 11.21 33.24 -6.82
N THR A 427 10.64 34.11 -7.63
CA THR A 427 9.72 35.19 -7.27
C THR A 427 8.48 35.12 -8.15
N PRO A 428 7.42 35.89 -7.87
CA PRO A 428 6.23 35.94 -8.72
C PRO A 428 6.49 36.39 -10.17
N ALA A 429 7.66 36.98 -10.47
CA ALA A 429 8.01 37.40 -11.82
C ALA A 429 8.60 36.26 -12.67
N ASP A 430 9.11 35.22 -12.02
CA ASP A 430 9.75 34.08 -12.67
C ASP A 430 8.70 33.11 -13.21
N ARG A 431 9.07 32.35 -14.25
CA ARG A 431 8.12 31.52 -14.99
C ARG A 431 8.28 30.03 -14.77
N ARG A 432 9.47 29.57 -14.36
CA ARG A 432 9.71 28.15 -14.13
C ARG A 432 10.90 27.87 -13.23
N VAL A 433 10.82 26.71 -12.58
CA VAL A 433 11.95 26.03 -11.95
C VAL A 433 12.29 24.78 -12.76
N VAL A 434 13.58 24.56 -13.01
CA VAL A 434 14.12 23.38 -13.68
C VAL A 434 14.96 22.61 -12.68
N TYR A 435 14.68 21.32 -12.51
CA TYR A 435 15.44 20.40 -11.68
C TYR A 435 16.26 19.46 -12.56
N GLU A 436 17.57 19.45 -12.38
CA GLU A 436 18.48 18.51 -13.03
C GLU A 436 19.07 17.56 -11.98
N VAL A 437 18.90 16.26 -12.21
CA VAL A 437 19.42 15.19 -11.35
C VAL A 437 20.62 14.57 -12.05
N PHE A 438 21.80 14.72 -11.46
CA PHE A 438 23.06 14.13 -11.93
C PHE A 438 23.39 12.90 -11.08
N VAL A 439 23.26 11.71 -11.66
CA VAL A 439 23.35 10.46 -10.91
C VAL A 439 24.79 10.13 -10.56
N ARG A 440 25.08 10.00 -9.26
CA ARG A 440 26.37 9.52 -8.74
C ARG A 440 26.39 7.99 -8.67
N GLY A 441 25.27 7.38 -8.31
CA GLY A 441 25.08 5.94 -8.30
C GLY A 441 23.63 5.55 -8.00
N VAL A 442 23.25 4.34 -8.42
CA VAL A 442 21.91 3.78 -8.25
C VAL A 442 22.01 2.29 -7.92
N SER A 443 21.25 1.85 -6.92
CA SER A 443 21.02 0.43 -6.68
C SER A 443 19.57 0.06 -6.89
N THR A 444 19.34 -1.09 -7.52
CA THR A 444 18.01 -1.72 -7.67
C THR A 444 17.80 -2.89 -6.69
N GLY A 445 18.71 -3.05 -5.72
CA GLY A 445 18.69 -4.11 -4.72
C GLY A 445 17.45 -4.09 -3.81
N PRO A 446 17.46 -4.84 -2.69
CA PRO A 446 16.29 -4.97 -1.82
C PRO A 446 15.68 -3.63 -1.40
N VAL A 447 16.54 -2.64 -1.07
CA VAL A 447 16.16 -1.25 -0.81
C VAL A 447 16.75 -0.36 -1.92
N PRO A 448 16.02 -0.10 -3.02
CA PRO A 448 16.52 0.72 -4.10
C PRO A 448 16.93 2.09 -3.59
N THR A 449 18.10 2.56 -4.00
CA THR A 449 18.68 3.80 -3.51
C THR A 449 19.31 4.56 -4.66
N LEU A 450 19.02 5.85 -4.77
CA LEU A 450 19.60 6.77 -5.73
C LEU A 450 20.48 7.77 -4.99
N HIS A 451 21.73 7.91 -5.42
CA HIS A 451 22.66 8.96 -5.01
C HIS A 451 22.83 9.95 -6.14
N ALA A 452 22.62 11.24 -5.88
CA ALA A 452 22.66 12.27 -6.91
C ALA A 452 23.13 13.63 -6.38
N ASP A 453 23.61 14.47 -7.28
CA ASP A 453 23.62 15.91 -7.09
C ASP A 453 22.43 16.51 -7.85
N VAL A 454 21.73 17.47 -7.24
CA VAL A 454 20.52 18.09 -7.80
C VAL A 454 20.72 19.58 -7.97
N LEU A 455 20.57 20.08 -9.20
CA LEU A 455 20.66 21.48 -9.53
C LEU A 455 19.26 22.04 -9.83
N GLY A 456 18.83 23.05 -9.10
CA GLY A 456 17.61 23.81 -9.34
C GLY A 456 17.93 25.14 -10.03
N SER A 457 17.35 25.39 -11.20
CA SER A 457 17.50 26.65 -11.94
C SER A 457 16.17 27.38 -12.08
N VAL A 458 16.15 28.69 -11.85
CA VAL A 458 14.98 29.56 -12.02
C VAL A 458 15.20 30.40 -13.26
N ASP A 459 14.34 30.25 -14.28
CA ASP A 459 14.47 30.93 -15.58
C ASP A 459 15.90 30.89 -16.19
N GLY A 460 16.63 29.79 -15.93
CA GLY A 460 17.99 29.54 -16.41
C GLY A 460 19.11 29.95 -15.45
N MET A 461 18.82 30.70 -14.38
CA MET A 461 19.77 31.01 -13.32
C MET A 461 19.86 29.85 -12.33
N LYS A 462 21.07 29.32 -12.10
CA LYS A 462 21.33 28.26 -11.11
C LYS A 462 21.05 28.77 -9.69
N ALA A 463 19.88 28.50 -9.15
CA ALA A 463 19.43 29.07 -7.88
C ALA A 463 19.73 28.17 -6.68
N PHE A 464 19.65 26.86 -6.85
CA PHE A 464 19.79 25.86 -5.80
C PHE A 464 20.74 24.73 -6.23
N LEU A 465 21.57 24.25 -5.31
CA LEU A 465 22.37 23.03 -5.52
C LEU A 465 22.34 22.17 -4.25
N GLY A 466 21.84 20.95 -4.38
CA GLY A 466 21.93 19.89 -3.39
C GLY A 466 23.03 18.90 -3.77
N ARG A 467 24.06 18.75 -2.94
CA ARG A 467 25.19 17.86 -3.18
C ARG A 467 25.12 16.61 -2.32
N GLY A 468 25.45 15.47 -2.92
CA GLY A 468 25.54 14.18 -2.24
C GLY A 468 24.21 13.68 -1.68
N MET A 469 23.09 14.13 -2.26
CA MET A 469 21.75 13.73 -1.86
C MET A 469 21.54 12.24 -2.12
N ALA A 470 20.78 11.58 -1.25
CA ALA A 470 20.44 10.19 -1.43
C ALA A 470 18.98 9.91 -1.03
N LEU A 471 18.24 9.24 -1.91
CA LEU A 471 16.84 8.85 -1.70
C LEU A 471 16.72 7.34 -1.83
N ARG A 472 15.97 6.71 -0.93
CA ARG A 472 15.70 5.27 -0.95
C ARG A 472 14.21 4.97 -0.97
N LEU A 473 13.86 3.82 -1.56
CA LEU A 473 12.52 3.25 -1.54
C LEU A 473 12.47 2.17 -0.47
N VAL A 474 11.69 2.38 0.59
CA VAL A 474 11.64 1.51 1.78
C VAL A 474 10.27 0.85 1.96
N PRO A 475 10.21 -0.33 2.60
CA PRO A 475 8.96 -0.96 2.99
C PRO A 475 8.10 -0.05 3.87
N ASP A 476 6.80 -0.05 3.60
CA ASP A 476 5.77 0.55 4.45
C ASP A 476 4.46 -0.23 4.23
N TRP A 477 3.38 0.13 4.96
CA TRP A 477 2.13 -0.63 4.92
C TRP A 477 0.91 0.29 4.84
N PRO A 478 -0.11 -0.04 4.02
CA PRO A 478 -1.33 0.76 3.93
C PRO A 478 -1.97 1.03 5.30
N LEU A 479 -2.03 0.03 6.18
CA LEU A 479 -2.70 0.15 7.47
C LEU A 479 -1.95 1.05 8.47
N THR A 480 -0.67 1.36 8.25
CA THR A 480 0.10 2.27 9.11
C THR A 480 -0.57 3.64 9.20
N GLN A 481 -1.14 4.12 8.08
CA GLN A 481 -1.90 5.36 8.03
C GLN A 481 -3.42 5.12 8.09
N TRP A 482 -3.93 4.16 7.32
CA TRP A 482 -5.38 4.05 7.06
C TRP A 482 -6.21 3.74 8.31
N ARG A 483 -5.60 3.14 9.35
CA ARG A 483 -6.28 2.93 10.65
C ARG A 483 -6.79 4.22 11.29
N HIS A 484 -6.19 5.36 10.93
CA HIS A 484 -6.57 6.69 11.42
C HIS A 484 -7.58 7.41 10.51
N ALA A 485 -8.00 6.83 9.38
CA ALA A 485 -8.85 7.48 8.39
C ALA A 485 -10.36 7.54 8.77
N GLY A 486 -10.71 7.22 10.01
CA GLY A 486 -12.09 7.15 10.50
C GLY A 486 -12.45 5.78 11.10
N PRO A 487 -13.73 5.56 11.44
CA PRO A 487 -14.22 4.28 11.98
C PRO A 487 -14.26 3.18 10.90
N PRO A 488 -14.40 1.90 11.29
CA PRO A 488 -14.60 0.80 10.35
C PRO A 488 -15.83 1.03 9.44
N VAL A 489 -15.67 0.77 8.14
CA VAL A 489 -16.74 0.92 7.14
C VAL A 489 -16.86 -0.35 6.31
N VAL A 490 -18.10 -0.75 6.01
CA VAL A 490 -18.43 -1.85 5.11
C VAL A 490 -18.90 -1.29 3.77
N GLN A 491 -18.42 -1.87 2.67
CA GLN A 491 -18.95 -1.56 1.35
C GLN A 491 -20.33 -2.21 1.15
N THR A 492 -21.36 -1.39 0.90
CA THR A 492 -22.77 -1.81 0.88
C THR A 492 -23.34 -2.13 -0.49
N ASP A 493 -22.68 -1.69 -1.57
CA ASP A 493 -23.10 -1.87 -2.96
C ASP A 493 -21.88 -1.90 -3.91
N ALA A 494 -22.12 -1.92 -5.22
CA ALA A 494 -21.07 -1.97 -6.24
C ALA A 494 -20.20 -0.72 -6.34
N THR A 495 -20.59 0.40 -5.74
CA THR A 495 -19.80 1.65 -5.79
C THR A 495 -18.53 1.45 -4.94
N PRO A 496 -17.33 1.42 -5.55
CA PRO A 496 -16.12 1.16 -4.80
C PRO A 496 -15.86 2.25 -3.78
N LEU A 497 -15.60 1.86 -2.52
CA LEU A 497 -15.09 2.79 -1.52
C LEU A 497 -13.57 2.93 -1.66
N PRO A 498 -12.98 4.12 -1.40
CA PRO A 498 -11.55 4.26 -1.30
C PRO A 498 -10.97 3.27 -0.28
N PRO A 499 -9.93 2.48 -0.61
CA PRO A 499 -9.33 1.51 0.32
C PRO A 499 -8.93 2.10 1.68
N GLN A 500 -8.51 3.37 1.69
CA GLN A 500 -8.21 4.15 2.89
C GLN A 500 -9.36 4.13 3.90
N ARG A 501 -10.59 4.30 3.43
CA ARG A 501 -11.79 4.31 4.29
C ARG A 501 -12.14 2.92 4.81
N LEU A 502 -11.86 1.88 4.03
CA LEU A 502 -12.06 0.50 4.44
C LEU A 502 -11.03 0.05 5.48
N GLY A 503 -9.88 0.73 5.57
CA GLY A 503 -8.83 0.48 6.56
C GLY A 503 -9.03 1.19 7.90
N GLY A 504 -10.09 1.98 8.07
CA GLY A 504 -10.33 2.81 9.26
C GLY A 504 -10.60 1.98 10.53
N LEU A 505 -9.96 2.37 11.64
CA LEU A 505 -10.12 1.74 12.97
C LEU A 505 -10.36 2.75 14.09
N THR A 506 -10.55 4.03 13.77
CA THR A 506 -10.74 5.09 14.78
C THR A 506 -12.03 4.86 15.56
N GLY A 507 -11.92 4.75 16.89
CA GLY A 507 -13.06 4.47 17.76
C GLY A 507 -13.52 3.01 17.77
N HIS A 508 -12.87 2.11 17.01
CA HIS A 508 -13.16 0.68 17.05
C HIS A 508 -12.94 0.10 18.46
N ARG A 509 -13.86 -0.77 18.89
CA ARG A 509 -13.75 -1.51 20.15
C ARG A 509 -14.17 -2.95 19.93
N GLU A 510 -13.43 -3.87 20.53
CA GLU A 510 -13.83 -5.28 20.56
C GLU A 510 -14.97 -5.46 21.56
N GLU A 511 -16.21 -5.51 21.07
CA GLU A 511 -17.39 -5.72 21.90
C GLU A 511 -17.50 -7.15 22.43
N ARG A 512 -16.96 -8.12 21.68
CA ARG A 512 -16.99 -9.55 22.03
C ARG A 512 -15.59 -10.05 22.40
N PRO A 513 -15.47 -11.07 23.27
CA PRO A 513 -14.18 -11.66 23.62
C PRO A 513 -13.44 -12.20 22.40
N VAL A 514 -12.11 -12.09 22.43
CA VAL A 514 -11.21 -12.59 21.37
C VAL A 514 -10.12 -13.46 21.98
N ALA A 515 -9.61 -14.40 21.20
CA ALA A 515 -8.46 -15.20 21.57
C ALA A 515 -7.26 -14.31 21.89
N THR A 516 -6.46 -14.73 22.86
CA THR A 516 -5.29 -14.00 23.32
C THR A 516 -4.11 -14.97 23.38
N ALA A 517 -2.96 -14.57 22.82
CA ALA A 517 -1.73 -15.33 22.91
C ALA A 517 -1.17 -15.34 24.35
N ALA A 518 -0.17 -16.17 24.61
CA ALA A 518 0.42 -16.31 25.94
C ALA A 518 1.06 -15.02 26.49
N ASP A 519 1.49 -14.12 25.60
CA ASP A 519 2.07 -12.81 25.90
C ASP A 519 1.03 -11.68 26.06
N GLY A 520 -0.27 -12.00 25.93
CA GLY A 520 -1.35 -11.01 26.00
C GLY A 520 -1.76 -10.40 24.65
N PHE A 521 -1.14 -10.81 23.54
CA PHE A 521 -1.51 -10.31 22.21
C PHE A 521 -2.93 -10.77 21.81
N ARG A 522 -3.79 -9.82 21.43
CA ARG A 522 -5.22 -10.08 21.14
C ARG A 522 -5.48 -10.28 19.65
N PHE A 523 -6.20 -11.35 19.30
CA PHE A 523 -6.56 -11.69 17.92
C PHE A 523 -7.95 -11.14 17.52
N GLY A 524 -8.10 -9.81 17.61
CA GLY A 524 -9.31 -9.08 17.21
C GLY A 524 -9.26 -8.53 15.78
N TYR A 525 -10.23 -7.68 15.43
CA TYR A 525 -10.33 -7.09 14.09
C TYR A 525 -9.09 -6.29 13.67
N PRO A 526 -8.45 -5.46 14.54
CA PRO A 526 -7.23 -4.75 14.16
C PRO A 526 -6.08 -5.67 13.72
N SER A 527 -5.87 -6.81 14.38
CA SER A 527 -4.79 -7.73 14.02
C SER A 527 -5.13 -8.59 12.79
N LEU A 528 -6.42 -8.91 12.58
CA LEU A 528 -6.90 -9.50 11.34
C LEU A 528 -6.71 -8.56 10.14
N LEU A 529 -7.02 -7.29 10.31
CA LEU A 529 -6.81 -6.27 9.28
C LEU A 529 -5.31 -6.02 9.04
N ALA A 530 -4.48 -6.08 10.10
CA ALA A 530 -3.03 -6.03 9.95
C ALA A 530 -2.47 -7.24 9.17
N CYS A 531 -3.08 -8.41 9.32
CA CYS A 531 -2.75 -9.59 8.53
C CYS A 531 -3.01 -9.38 7.02
N ALA A 532 -3.95 -8.51 6.66
CA ALA A 532 -4.22 -8.13 5.27
C ALA A 532 -3.33 -6.96 4.78
N TRP A 533 -3.26 -5.86 5.54
CA TRP A 533 -2.70 -4.58 5.08
C TRP A 533 -1.67 -3.93 6.01
N GLY A 534 -1.32 -4.55 7.12
CA GLY A 534 -0.39 -4.00 8.12
C GLY A 534 0.96 -4.70 8.16
N ARG A 535 1.78 -4.33 9.14
CA ARG A 535 3.02 -5.04 9.43
C ARG A 535 2.69 -6.48 9.88
N PRO A 536 3.40 -7.50 9.38
CA PRO A 536 3.22 -8.87 9.84
C PRO A 536 3.30 -9.02 11.37
N SER A 537 4.18 -8.28 12.05
CA SER A 537 4.26 -8.30 13.52
C SER A 537 3.01 -7.73 14.22
N GLU A 538 2.28 -6.81 13.59
CA GLU A 538 1.01 -6.28 14.12
C GLU A 538 -0.14 -7.27 14.00
N ALA A 539 0.03 -8.37 13.25
CA ALA A 539 -0.96 -9.43 13.10
C ALA A 539 -0.74 -10.60 14.07
N PHE A 540 0.52 -10.93 14.37
CA PHE A 540 0.91 -12.14 15.10
C PHE A 540 2.00 -11.91 16.17
N GLY A 541 2.43 -10.68 16.41
CA GLY A 541 3.45 -10.36 17.40
C GLY A 541 4.91 -10.58 16.92
N PRO A 542 5.88 -10.57 17.86
CA PRO A 542 7.32 -10.46 17.56
C PRO A 542 7.90 -11.53 16.63
N MET A 543 7.32 -12.73 16.60
CA MET A 543 7.80 -13.83 15.72
C MET A 543 7.79 -13.46 14.22
N TYR A 544 6.99 -12.46 13.83
CA TYR A 544 6.84 -12.00 12.46
C TYR A 544 7.67 -10.72 12.13
N GLU A 545 8.43 -10.16 13.08
CA GLU A 545 9.27 -8.96 12.85
C GLU A 545 10.26 -9.14 11.68
N ARG A 546 10.69 -10.38 11.38
CA ARG A 546 11.56 -10.67 10.22
C ARG A 546 10.94 -10.30 8.87
N PHE A 547 9.63 -10.07 8.81
CA PHE A 547 8.87 -9.67 7.63
C PHE A 547 8.41 -8.19 7.69
N ASP A 548 8.80 -7.44 8.73
CA ASP A 548 8.58 -5.98 8.83
C ASP A 548 9.65 -5.20 8.05
N GLY A 549 10.19 -5.80 6.98
CA GLY A 549 11.27 -5.26 6.18
C GLY A 549 11.06 -5.60 4.70
N THR A 550 12.13 -5.94 4.00
CA THR A 550 12.07 -6.21 2.54
C THR A 550 11.49 -7.58 2.20
N ARG A 551 11.32 -8.45 3.19
CA ARG A 551 10.72 -9.79 3.01
C ARG A 551 9.21 -9.71 3.02
N SER A 552 8.59 -10.58 2.24
CA SER A 552 7.14 -10.73 2.12
C SER A 552 6.69 -12.06 2.73
N VAL A 553 5.42 -12.10 3.15
CA VAL A 553 4.77 -13.30 3.66
C VAL A 553 3.31 -13.31 3.21
N ALA A 554 2.72 -14.51 3.15
CA ALA A 554 1.32 -14.68 2.83
C ALA A 554 0.42 -13.79 3.72
N ARG A 555 -0.61 -13.21 3.08
CA ARG A 555 -1.56 -12.27 3.70
C ARG A 555 -2.95 -12.87 3.74
N LEU A 556 -3.82 -12.32 4.56
CA LEU A 556 -5.26 -12.50 4.40
C LEU A 556 -5.81 -11.56 3.32
N PRO A 557 -7.00 -11.86 2.77
CA PRO A 557 -7.76 -10.88 1.99
C PRO A 557 -8.07 -9.62 2.76
N GLY A 558 -7.98 -8.48 2.08
CA GLY A 558 -8.36 -7.18 2.58
C GLY A 558 -9.80 -6.82 2.20
N PRO A 559 -10.42 -5.86 2.90
CA PRO A 559 -11.72 -5.31 2.51
C PRO A 559 -11.74 -4.83 1.03
N PRO A 560 -12.86 -5.01 0.30
CA PRO A 560 -14.16 -5.51 0.76
C PRO A 560 -14.28 -7.04 0.71
N TYR A 561 -13.17 -7.78 0.59
CA TYR A 561 -13.11 -9.25 0.52
C TYR A 561 -12.61 -9.93 1.81
N HIS A 562 -12.51 -9.16 2.90
CA HIS A 562 -12.14 -9.64 4.23
C HIS A 562 -13.40 -10.12 4.97
N PHE A 563 -13.49 -11.42 5.25
CA PHE A 563 -14.67 -12.04 5.86
C PHE A 563 -14.36 -12.66 7.21
N MET A 564 -13.62 -11.93 8.04
CA MET A 564 -13.30 -12.29 9.42
C MET A 564 -13.48 -11.05 10.31
N SER A 565 -14.25 -11.17 11.38
CA SER A 565 -14.42 -10.10 12.38
C SER A 565 -13.53 -10.32 13.59
N ARG A 566 -13.33 -11.58 14.01
CA ARG A 566 -12.54 -11.92 15.20
C ARG A 566 -12.13 -13.38 15.24
N ILE A 567 -11.07 -13.68 15.99
CA ILE A 567 -10.74 -15.04 16.43
C ILE A 567 -11.33 -15.24 17.83
N VAL A 568 -12.22 -16.22 17.97
CA VAL A 568 -12.88 -16.56 19.24
C VAL A 568 -11.98 -17.41 20.11
N SER A 569 -11.37 -18.44 19.52
CA SER A 569 -10.44 -19.34 20.22
C SER A 569 -9.41 -19.93 19.26
N VAL A 570 -8.25 -20.28 19.78
CA VAL A 570 -7.22 -21.01 19.07
C VAL A 570 -6.66 -22.11 19.98
N ASP A 571 -6.61 -23.33 19.46
CA ASP A 571 -6.09 -24.51 20.12
C ASP A 571 -4.75 -24.85 19.44
N GLY A 572 -3.62 -24.68 20.11
CA GLY A 572 -2.31 -24.85 19.47
C GLY A 572 -1.22 -23.97 20.04
N PRO A 573 0.05 -24.39 19.97
CA PRO A 573 1.17 -23.48 20.14
C PRO A 573 1.29 -22.57 18.92
N GLN A 574 1.35 -21.26 19.17
CA GLN A 574 1.75 -20.29 18.15
C GLN A 574 3.19 -20.61 17.69
N GLY A 575 3.42 -20.61 16.37
CA GLY A 575 4.73 -20.95 15.80
C GLY A 575 5.18 -22.41 15.97
N GLY A 576 4.30 -23.31 16.43
CA GLY A 576 4.67 -24.69 16.74
C GLY A 576 4.40 -25.74 15.66
N MET A 577 3.85 -25.36 14.50
CA MET A 577 3.57 -26.26 13.36
C MET A 577 2.94 -27.60 13.75
N ARG A 578 1.90 -27.58 14.60
CA ARG A 578 1.34 -28.80 15.23
C ARG A 578 0.07 -29.27 14.54
N GLU A 579 0.07 -30.52 14.06
CA GLU A 579 -1.17 -31.20 13.64
C GLU A 579 -2.18 -31.28 14.80
N GLY A 580 -3.47 -31.14 14.49
CA GLY A 580 -4.56 -31.01 15.45
C GLY A 580 -4.74 -29.59 16.01
N SER A 581 -3.90 -28.62 15.61
CA SER A 581 -4.17 -27.22 15.90
C SER A 581 -5.46 -26.75 15.23
N ALA A 582 -6.24 -25.93 15.92
CA ALA A 582 -7.54 -25.48 15.43
C ALA A 582 -7.81 -24.02 15.78
N VAL A 583 -8.61 -23.36 14.95
CA VAL A 583 -9.10 -21.99 15.18
C VAL A 583 -10.61 -21.96 15.07
N VAL A 584 -11.25 -21.15 15.91
CA VAL A 584 -12.65 -20.73 15.75
C VAL A 584 -12.67 -19.25 15.44
N ALA A 585 -13.12 -18.89 14.24
CA ALA A 585 -13.28 -17.52 13.78
C ALA A 585 -14.75 -17.18 13.61
N GLU A 586 -15.08 -15.89 13.75
CA GLU A 586 -16.42 -15.37 13.48
C GLU A 586 -16.36 -14.23 12.47
N TYR A 587 -17.38 -14.17 11.63
CA TYR A 587 -17.70 -13.06 10.75
C TYR A 587 -19.06 -12.50 11.13
N ASP A 588 -19.12 -11.20 11.43
CA ASP A 588 -20.37 -10.49 11.59
C ASP A 588 -20.91 -10.19 10.20
N VAL A 589 -22.06 -10.77 9.89
CA VAL A 589 -22.71 -10.54 8.60
C VAL A 589 -23.39 -9.18 8.67
N PRO A 590 -23.00 -8.20 7.83
CA PRO A 590 -23.65 -6.90 7.84
C PRO A 590 -25.05 -7.00 7.25
N ASP A 591 -26.02 -6.29 7.85
CA ASP A 591 -27.39 -6.19 7.33
C ASP A 591 -27.43 -5.70 5.86
N ARG A 592 -26.39 -4.96 5.44
CA ARG A 592 -26.15 -4.51 4.06
C ARG A 592 -24.69 -4.73 3.68
N ALA A 593 -24.46 -5.49 2.63
CA ALA A 593 -23.14 -5.70 2.03
C ALA A 593 -23.25 -5.78 0.51
N TRP A 594 -22.18 -5.36 -0.18
CA TRP A 594 -22.12 -5.33 -1.64
C TRP A 594 -22.51 -6.67 -2.28
N PHE A 595 -22.08 -7.80 -1.70
CA PHE A 595 -22.34 -9.12 -2.27
C PHE A 595 -23.83 -9.55 -2.17
N PHE A 596 -24.58 -9.07 -1.18
CA PHE A 596 -26.03 -9.31 -1.11
C PHE A 596 -26.80 -8.47 -2.13
N GLU A 597 -26.37 -7.24 -2.35
CA GLU A 597 -26.98 -6.32 -3.31
C GLU A 597 -26.71 -6.78 -4.75
N GLN A 598 -25.47 -7.22 -5.02
CA GLN A 598 -25.07 -7.74 -6.33
C GLN A 598 -25.68 -9.11 -6.66
N SER A 599 -26.16 -9.87 -5.67
CA SER A 599 -26.73 -11.21 -5.89
C SER A 599 -28.23 -11.17 -6.19
N GLY A 600 -28.70 -12.01 -7.14
CA GLY A 600 -30.10 -12.06 -7.60
C GLY A 600 -31.14 -12.25 -6.49
N GLY A 601 -30.85 -13.15 -5.54
CA GLY A 601 -31.74 -13.61 -4.47
C GLY A 601 -31.43 -13.07 -3.07
N ARG A 602 -30.53 -12.08 -2.93
CA ARG A 602 -30.04 -11.56 -1.63
C ARG A 602 -29.54 -12.64 -0.67
N THR A 603 -28.99 -13.73 -1.20
CA THR A 603 -28.24 -14.74 -0.44
C THR A 603 -26.75 -14.50 -0.64
N MET A 604 -25.94 -14.94 0.31
CA MET A 604 -24.49 -14.87 0.19
C MET A 604 -24.06 -15.74 -1.01
N PRO A 605 -23.37 -15.18 -2.02
CA PRO A 605 -22.92 -15.95 -3.17
C PRO A 605 -21.85 -16.95 -2.77
N PHE A 606 -21.70 -18.02 -3.55
CA PHE A 606 -20.87 -19.15 -3.15
C PHE A 606 -19.40 -18.75 -2.97
N ALA A 607 -18.87 -17.86 -3.82
CA ALA A 607 -17.54 -17.29 -3.62
C ALA A 607 -17.32 -16.71 -2.22
N VAL A 608 -18.26 -15.90 -1.73
CA VAL A 608 -18.14 -15.23 -0.42
C VAL A 608 -18.28 -16.24 0.72
N LEU A 609 -19.18 -17.23 0.58
CA LEU A 609 -19.31 -18.31 1.55
C LEU A 609 -18.02 -19.14 1.62
N MET A 610 -17.43 -19.50 0.48
CA MET A 610 -16.14 -20.20 0.43
C MET A 610 -15.06 -19.40 1.17
N GLU A 611 -14.94 -18.10 0.91
CA GLU A 611 -13.92 -17.26 1.55
C GLU A 611 -14.12 -17.10 3.06
N THR A 612 -15.37 -16.94 3.51
CA THR A 612 -15.70 -16.88 4.94
C THR A 612 -15.29 -18.17 5.68
N VAL A 613 -15.24 -19.29 4.95
CA VAL A 613 -14.85 -20.60 5.49
C VAL A 613 -13.35 -20.89 5.30
N LEU A 614 -12.72 -20.39 4.24
CA LEU A 614 -11.32 -20.69 3.89
C LEU A 614 -10.30 -19.71 4.47
N GLN A 615 -10.63 -18.44 4.70
CA GLN A 615 -9.72 -17.47 5.31
C GLN A 615 -9.19 -17.90 6.69
N PRO A 616 -10.01 -18.52 7.58
CA PRO A 616 -9.51 -19.09 8.83
C PRO A 616 -8.40 -20.15 8.66
N CYS A 617 -8.36 -20.88 7.53
CA CYS A 617 -7.27 -21.81 7.24
C CYS A 617 -5.95 -21.06 7.01
N GLY A 618 -5.96 -20.00 6.20
CA GLY A 618 -4.77 -19.16 5.95
C GLY A 618 -4.30 -18.42 7.20
N TRP A 619 -5.24 -17.97 8.05
CA TRP A 619 -4.90 -17.40 9.34
C TRP A 619 -4.24 -18.45 10.26
N LEU A 620 -4.81 -19.66 10.36
CA LEU A 620 -4.26 -20.73 11.20
C LEU A 620 -2.89 -21.19 10.71
N ALA A 621 -2.69 -21.32 9.40
CA ALA A 621 -1.41 -21.61 8.77
C ALA A 621 -0.32 -20.61 9.16
N SER A 622 -0.68 -19.32 9.19
CA SER A 622 0.21 -18.24 9.64
C SER A 622 0.44 -18.30 11.16
N TYR A 623 -0.60 -18.54 11.95
CA TYR A 623 -0.51 -18.68 13.40
C TYR A 623 0.44 -19.80 13.84
N VAL A 624 0.37 -20.98 13.19
CA VAL A 624 1.27 -22.10 13.51
C VAL A 624 2.70 -21.89 12.99
N GLY A 625 2.94 -20.82 12.23
CA GLY A 625 4.28 -20.36 11.83
C GLY A 625 4.86 -21.09 10.62
N SER A 626 4.05 -21.67 9.75
CA SER A 626 4.55 -22.49 8.63
C SER A 626 5.48 -21.73 7.67
N ALA A 627 5.23 -20.43 7.45
CA ALA A 627 6.10 -19.58 6.65
C ALA A 627 7.45 -19.25 7.33
N LEU A 628 7.55 -19.33 8.66
CA LEU A 628 8.78 -19.03 9.39
C LEU A 628 9.85 -20.10 9.23
N ALA A 629 9.46 -21.26 8.71
CA ALA A 629 10.33 -22.42 8.56
C ALA A 629 11.28 -22.32 7.34
N SER A 630 11.16 -21.26 6.53
CA SER A 630 11.98 -20.99 5.35
C SER A 630 12.61 -19.59 5.38
N ASP A 631 13.78 -19.47 4.73
CA ASP A 631 14.42 -18.17 4.47
C ASP A 631 13.96 -17.55 3.15
N GLU A 632 13.21 -18.28 2.33
CA GLU A 632 12.54 -17.80 1.12
C GLU A 632 11.19 -17.15 1.43
N ASP A 633 10.74 -16.26 0.55
CA ASP A 633 9.40 -15.70 0.62
C ASP A 633 8.39 -16.66 -0.02
N LEU A 634 7.46 -17.16 0.80
CA LEU A 634 6.50 -18.18 0.41
C LEU A 634 5.10 -17.61 0.14
N LEU A 635 4.47 -18.07 -0.93
CA LEU A 635 3.09 -17.77 -1.29
C LEU A 635 2.16 -18.89 -0.81
N PHE A 636 0.98 -18.53 -0.31
CA PHE A 636 -0.02 -19.50 0.17
C PHE A 636 -1.12 -19.69 -0.87
N ARG A 637 -1.41 -20.95 -1.25
CA ARG A 637 -2.41 -21.27 -2.28
C ARG A 637 -3.29 -22.43 -1.86
N ASN A 638 -4.58 -22.32 -2.16
CA ASN A 638 -5.49 -23.46 -2.12
C ASN A 638 -5.19 -24.39 -3.30
N LEU A 639 -5.23 -25.70 -3.06
CA LEU A 639 -4.90 -26.73 -4.05
C LEU A 639 -6.08 -27.61 -4.36
N ASP A 640 -6.81 -28.03 -3.32
CA ASP A 640 -7.91 -28.98 -3.45
C ASP A 640 -8.95 -28.70 -2.36
N GLY A 641 -10.20 -29.01 -2.63
CA GLY A 641 -11.23 -29.04 -1.61
C GLY A 641 -12.45 -29.82 -2.05
N ARG A 642 -13.17 -30.33 -1.06
CA ARG A 642 -14.47 -30.98 -1.24
C ARG A 642 -15.35 -30.61 -0.07
N GLY A 643 -16.59 -30.24 -0.34
CA GLY A 643 -17.49 -29.83 0.72
C GLY A 643 -18.95 -29.87 0.33
N THR A 644 -19.78 -29.82 1.36
CA THR A 644 -21.23 -29.89 1.25
C THR A 644 -21.84 -28.68 1.93
N VAL A 645 -22.50 -27.84 1.14
CA VAL A 645 -23.34 -26.74 1.65
C VAL A 645 -24.66 -27.34 2.12
N THR A 646 -25.14 -26.95 3.29
CA THR A 646 -26.39 -27.46 3.90
C THR A 646 -27.42 -26.37 4.15
N GLY A 647 -27.04 -25.10 4.04
CA GLY A 647 -27.93 -23.96 4.26
C GLY A 647 -27.43 -22.69 3.60
N GLU A 648 -28.19 -21.61 3.76
CA GLU A 648 -27.91 -20.30 3.14
C GLU A 648 -27.57 -19.26 4.20
N VAL A 649 -26.70 -18.32 3.85
CA VAL A 649 -26.45 -17.09 4.64
C VAL A 649 -27.21 -15.95 3.98
N THR A 650 -27.97 -15.20 4.78
CA THR A 650 -28.85 -14.12 4.30
C THR A 650 -28.57 -12.82 5.06
N PRO A 651 -29.13 -11.66 4.66
CA PRO A 651 -29.03 -10.42 5.43
C PRO A 651 -29.63 -10.51 6.84
N ALA A 652 -30.44 -11.52 7.13
CA ALA A 652 -30.96 -11.75 8.48
C ALA A 652 -29.97 -12.52 9.38
N THR A 653 -28.99 -13.21 8.78
CA THR A 653 -27.93 -13.89 9.52
C THR A 653 -27.10 -12.85 10.27
N ARG A 654 -26.81 -13.09 11.54
CA ARG A 654 -26.01 -12.17 12.36
C ARG A 654 -24.54 -12.56 12.43
N THR A 655 -24.27 -13.84 12.62
CA THR A 655 -22.90 -14.33 12.76
C THR A 655 -22.71 -15.64 12.00
N VAL A 656 -21.65 -15.68 11.20
CA VAL A 656 -21.10 -16.91 10.65
C VAL A 656 -19.91 -17.32 11.52
N ARG A 657 -19.91 -18.55 12.03
CA ARG A 657 -18.84 -19.11 12.86
C ARG A 657 -18.19 -20.27 12.13
N THR A 658 -16.88 -20.19 11.94
CA THR A 658 -16.07 -21.19 11.25
C THR A 658 -15.07 -21.80 12.20
N ARG A 659 -15.04 -23.14 12.32
CA ARG A 659 -13.96 -23.89 12.96
C ARG A 659 -13.11 -24.55 11.89
N ALA A 660 -11.82 -24.23 11.84
CA ALA A 660 -10.83 -24.88 10.97
C ALA A 660 -9.81 -25.64 11.82
N GLU A 661 -9.53 -26.89 11.48
CA GLU A 661 -8.55 -27.75 12.13
C GLU A 661 -7.48 -28.18 11.13
N LEU A 662 -6.20 -27.96 11.46
CA LEU A 662 -5.06 -28.45 10.72
C LEU A 662 -4.89 -29.95 10.99
N THR A 663 -5.38 -30.79 10.08
CA THR A 663 -5.41 -32.25 10.25
C THR A 663 -4.11 -32.94 9.83
N ARG A 664 -3.38 -32.37 8.87
CA ARG A 664 -2.11 -32.91 8.36
C ARG A 664 -1.18 -31.79 7.94
N LEU A 665 0.11 -31.95 8.23
CA LEU A 665 1.18 -31.05 7.82
C LEU A 665 2.33 -31.87 7.23
N SER A 666 2.72 -31.53 6.01
CA SER A 666 3.83 -32.16 5.29
C SER A 666 4.80 -31.10 4.80
N ARG A 667 6.10 -31.41 4.84
CA ARG A 667 7.15 -30.52 4.37
C ARG A 667 8.11 -31.26 3.45
N SER A 668 8.49 -30.62 2.34
CA SER A 668 9.52 -31.09 1.41
C SER A 668 10.34 -29.90 0.92
N GLY A 669 11.57 -29.73 1.45
CA GLY A 669 12.35 -28.50 1.25
C GLY A 669 11.64 -27.29 1.84
N ASP A 670 11.47 -26.23 1.03
CA ASP A 670 10.73 -25.00 1.40
C ASP A 670 9.21 -25.11 1.17
N LEU A 671 8.76 -26.19 0.52
CA LEU A 671 7.35 -26.43 0.28
C LEU A 671 6.69 -27.05 1.52
N VAL A 672 5.56 -26.50 1.92
CA VAL A 672 4.73 -27.00 3.02
C VAL A 672 3.32 -27.26 2.48
N ILE A 673 2.77 -28.44 2.72
CA ILE A 673 1.39 -28.81 2.38
C ILE A 673 0.60 -29.03 3.66
N GLU A 674 -0.59 -28.44 3.72
CA GLU A 674 -1.44 -28.43 4.90
C GLU A 674 -2.85 -28.87 4.51
N SER A 675 -3.39 -29.83 5.26
CA SER A 675 -4.78 -30.29 5.07
C SER A 675 -5.63 -29.84 6.24
N PHE A 676 -6.77 -29.26 5.94
CA PHE A 676 -7.72 -28.73 6.92
C PHE A 676 -9.06 -29.46 6.85
N ARG A 677 -9.66 -29.65 8.02
CA ARG A 677 -11.09 -29.95 8.14
C ARG A 677 -11.79 -28.72 8.67
N VAL A 678 -12.89 -28.32 8.03
CA VAL A 678 -13.60 -27.09 8.37
C VAL A 678 -15.08 -27.35 8.52
N SER A 679 -15.67 -26.76 9.56
CA SER A 679 -17.12 -26.71 9.76
C SER A 679 -17.56 -25.26 9.99
N CYS A 680 -18.72 -24.91 9.45
CA CYS A 680 -19.25 -23.56 9.45
C CYS A 680 -20.73 -23.57 9.83
N THR A 681 -21.11 -22.67 10.73
CA THR A 681 -22.49 -22.44 11.14
C THR A 681 -22.89 -20.98 10.92
N ALA A 682 -24.16 -20.75 10.58
CA ALA A 682 -24.80 -19.43 10.56
C ALA A 682 -25.81 -19.37 11.71
N ASP A 683 -25.60 -18.47 12.67
CA ASP A 683 -26.41 -18.36 13.90
C ASP A 683 -26.62 -19.70 14.62
N GLY A 684 -25.59 -20.56 14.61
CA GLY A 684 -25.60 -21.88 15.24
C GLY A 684 -26.13 -23.02 14.36
N VAL A 685 -26.69 -22.73 13.18
CA VAL A 685 -27.19 -23.74 12.23
C VAL A 685 -26.07 -24.11 11.24
N PRO A 686 -25.77 -25.41 11.01
CA PRO A 686 -24.78 -25.83 10.03
C PRO A 686 -25.10 -25.34 8.61
N VAL A 687 -24.13 -24.70 7.95
CA VAL A 687 -24.28 -24.18 6.58
C VAL A 687 -23.24 -24.72 5.61
N PHE A 688 -22.03 -25.05 6.06
CA PHE A 688 -20.99 -25.59 5.18
C PHE A 688 -19.99 -26.44 5.97
N ALA A 689 -19.62 -27.60 5.43
CA ALA A 689 -18.52 -28.42 5.92
C ALA A 689 -17.64 -28.87 4.75
N LEU A 690 -16.32 -28.89 4.94
CA LEU A 690 -15.38 -29.28 3.90
C LEU A 690 -14.05 -29.82 4.44
N ASP A 691 -13.38 -30.64 3.62
CA ASP A 691 -11.95 -30.90 3.75
C ASP A 691 -11.22 -30.14 2.63
N THR A 692 -10.07 -29.53 2.90
CA THR A 692 -9.31 -28.76 1.91
C THR A 692 -7.81 -28.83 2.12
N VAL A 693 -7.04 -28.60 1.06
CA VAL A 693 -5.59 -28.65 1.06
C VAL A 693 -5.05 -27.31 0.58
N PHE A 694 -4.09 -26.76 1.32
CA PHE A 694 -3.32 -25.60 0.94
C PHE A 694 -1.83 -25.94 0.90
N GLY A 695 -1.04 -25.05 0.30
CA GLY A 695 0.40 -25.11 0.44
C GLY A 695 1.09 -23.76 0.43
N PHE A 696 2.25 -23.73 1.07
CA PHE A 696 3.25 -22.68 0.93
C PHE A 696 4.25 -23.08 -0.15
N PHE A 697 4.48 -22.16 -1.08
CA PHE A 697 5.31 -22.38 -2.25
C PHE A 697 6.27 -21.21 -2.46
N PRO A 698 7.56 -21.46 -2.78
CA PRO A 698 8.44 -20.39 -3.23
C PRO A 698 7.91 -19.83 -4.55
N ARG A 699 8.20 -18.55 -4.84
CA ARG A 699 7.78 -17.89 -6.09
C ARG A 699 8.21 -18.67 -7.35
N SER A 700 9.36 -19.34 -7.31
CA SER A 700 9.88 -20.18 -8.40
C SER A 700 8.95 -21.35 -8.77
N ALA A 701 8.13 -21.84 -7.84
CA ALA A 701 7.16 -22.92 -8.13
C ALA A 701 6.05 -22.49 -9.11
N PHE A 702 5.91 -21.18 -9.37
CA PHE A 702 4.89 -20.62 -10.25
C PHE A 702 5.43 -20.18 -11.63
N ALA A 703 6.73 -20.34 -11.89
CA ALA A 703 7.33 -19.96 -13.18
C ALA A 703 6.78 -20.82 -14.34
N ASP A 704 6.56 -22.12 -14.11
CA ASP A 704 6.12 -23.08 -15.11
C ASP A 704 4.82 -23.78 -14.69
N GLN A 705 3.70 -23.05 -14.72
CA GLN A 705 2.38 -23.59 -14.37
C GLN A 705 1.90 -24.60 -15.40
N GLN A 706 1.98 -25.90 -15.09
CA GLN A 706 1.50 -26.97 -15.98
C GLN A 706 -0.03 -27.04 -16.06
N GLY A 707 -0.74 -26.55 -15.04
CA GLY A 707 -2.19 -26.68 -14.94
C GLY A 707 -2.64 -28.09 -14.58
N VAL A 708 -3.95 -28.29 -14.62
CA VAL A 708 -4.61 -29.58 -14.52
C VAL A 708 -4.39 -30.31 -15.85
N PRO A 709 -3.97 -31.59 -15.84
CA PRO A 709 -3.89 -32.37 -17.07
C PRO A 709 -5.26 -32.47 -17.77
N VAL A 710 -5.28 -32.15 -19.07
CA VAL A 710 -6.47 -32.16 -19.90
C VAL A 710 -6.25 -33.00 -21.16
N PRO A 711 -7.15 -33.94 -21.47
CA PRO A 711 -7.18 -34.66 -22.75
C PRO A 711 -7.23 -33.73 -23.98
N ALA A 712 -6.71 -34.19 -25.11
CA ALA A 712 -6.66 -33.39 -26.34
C ALA A 712 -8.05 -33.01 -26.87
N ASP A 713 -9.04 -33.88 -26.71
CA ASP A 713 -10.43 -33.62 -27.09
C ASP A 713 -11.07 -32.53 -26.22
N GLU A 714 -10.88 -32.57 -24.89
CA GLU A 714 -11.33 -31.50 -23.97
C GLU A 714 -10.69 -30.16 -24.33
N ARG A 715 -9.39 -30.13 -24.66
CA ARG A 715 -8.71 -28.90 -25.12
C ARG A 715 -9.28 -28.38 -26.44
N ALA A 716 -9.59 -29.26 -27.39
CA ALA A 716 -10.15 -28.87 -28.68
C ALA A 716 -11.52 -28.16 -28.55
N ARG A 717 -12.29 -28.47 -27.50
CA ARG A 717 -13.57 -27.81 -27.19
C ARG A 717 -13.46 -26.30 -27.02
N LEU A 718 -12.32 -25.80 -26.55
CA LEU A 718 -12.09 -24.36 -26.35
C LEU A 718 -12.15 -23.56 -27.65
N SER A 719 -11.89 -24.21 -28.78
CA SER A 719 -11.91 -23.60 -30.12
C SER A 719 -13.10 -24.03 -30.97
N GLU A 720 -13.99 -24.87 -30.45
CA GLU A 720 -15.11 -25.39 -31.23
C GLU A 720 -16.08 -24.26 -31.62
N PRO A 721 -16.43 -24.09 -32.90
CA PRO A 721 -17.36 -23.06 -33.32
C PRO A 721 -18.76 -23.24 -32.71
N CYS A 722 -19.43 -22.14 -32.43
CA CYS A 722 -20.84 -22.11 -32.06
C CYS A 722 -21.46 -20.83 -32.61
N ASP A 723 -22.59 -20.94 -33.31
CA ASP A 723 -23.30 -19.78 -33.87
C ASP A 723 -23.99 -18.93 -32.78
N ARG A 724 -24.01 -19.44 -31.55
CA ARG A 724 -24.68 -18.82 -30.42
C ARG A 724 -23.66 -18.16 -29.48
N THR A 725 -23.65 -16.83 -29.51
CA THR A 725 -22.89 -15.99 -28.58
C THR A 725 -23.82 -15.02 -27.85
N VAL A 726 -23.61 -14.80 -26.56
CA VAL A 726 -24.34 -13.83 -25.74
C VAL A 726 -23.35 -12.93 -25.02
N ASP A 727 -23.45 -11.63 -25.25
CA ASP A 727 -22.70 -10.62 -24.49
C ASP A 727 -23.41 -10.35 -23.15
N LEU A 728 -22.78 -10.74 -22.04
CA LEU A 728 -23.29 -10.53 -20.69
C LEU A 728 -22.88 -9.16 -20.13
N ALA A 729 -21.79 -8.58 -20.61
CA ALA A 729 -21.37 -7.23 -20.25
C ALA A 729 -22.39 -6.18 -20.71
N ALA A 730 -23.08 -6.43 -21.82
CA ALA A 730 -24.23 -5.63 -22.29
C ALA A 730 -25.50 -5.77 -21.42
N ARG A 731 -25.49 -6.61 -20.38
CA ARG A 731 -26.56 -6.79 -19.39
C ARG A 731 -27.93 -7.11 -20.00
N PRO A 732 -28.05 -8.12 -20.87
CA PRO A 732 -29.31 -8.51 -21.51
C PRO A 732 -30.41 -8.83 -20.50
N GLY A 733 -31.62 -8.28 -20.72
CA GLY A 733 -32.73 -8.38 -19.78
C GLY A 733 -33.13 -9.81 -19.39
N ARG A 734 -32.99 -10.79 -20.30
CA ARG A 734 -33.26 -12.21 -20.02
C ARG A 734 -32.39 -12.78 -18.90
N PHE A 735 -31.12 -12.37 -18.85
CA PHE A 735 -30.15 -12.96 -17.93
C PHE A 735 -29.83 -12.05 -16.74
N CYS A 736 -29.98 -10.74 -16.90
CA CYS A 736 -29.59 -9.74 -15.90
C CYS A 736 -30.77 -8.98 -15.28
N GLY A 737 -31.99 -9.15 -15.80
CA GLY A 737 -33.22 -8.52 -15.30
C GLY A 737 -34.00 -9.40 -14.34
N GLY A 738 -34.91 -8.79 -13.56
CA GLY A 738 -35.79 -9.52 -12.64
C GLY A 738 -35.10 -10.06 -11.38
N ARG A 739 -35.77 -10.98 -10.67
CA ARG A 739 -35.24 -11.58 -9.43
C ARG A 739 -34.30 -12.76 -9.69
N LEU A 740 -34.70 -13.67 -10.56
CA LEU A 740 -33.85 -14.73 -11.06
C LEU A 740 -32.92 -14.15 -12.12
N ARG A 741 -31.70 -13.76 -11.72
CA ARG A 741 -30.73 -13.08 -12.59
C ARG A 741 -29.30 -13.47 -12.23
N LEU A 742 -28.42 -13.33 -13.20
CA LEU A 742 -26.97 -13.28 -12.99
C LEU A 742 -26.58 -12.09 -12.09
N PRO A 743 -25.42 -12.15 -11.41
CA PRO A 743 -24.98 -11.08 -10.51
C PRO A 743 -24.78 -9.72 -11.17
N GLY A 744 -24.72 -8.69 -10.32
CA GLY A 744 -24.41 -7.32 -10.72
C GLY A 744 -22.94 -7.15 -11.16
N PRO A 745 -22.58 -5.98 -11.75
CA PRO A 745 -21.29 -5.76 -12.39
C PRO A 745 -20.05 -6.03 -11.52
N MET A 746 -20.12 -5.80 -10.21
CA MET A 746 -18.96 -6.03 -9.33
C MET A 746 -18.68 -7.52 -9.12
N LEU A 747 -19.73 -8.35 -9.11
CA LEU A 747 -19.64 -9.81 -8.90
C LEU A 747 -19.69 -10.62 -10.21
N LEU A 748 -19.97 -9.98 -11.35
CA LEU A 748 -20.07 -10.65 -12.65
C LEU A 748 -18.68 -11.13 -13.12
N MET A 749 -18.50 -12.45 -13.14
CA MET A 749 -17.25 -13.15 -13.47
C MET A 749 -17.24 -13.74 -14.88
N LEU A 750 -18.25 -13.43 -15.71
CA LEU A 750 -18.33 -13.79 -17.12
C LEU A 750 -18.73 -12.57 -17.93
N ASP A 751 -17.98 -12.25 -18.98
CA ASP A 751 -18.30 -11.13 -19.88
C ASP A 751 -19.17 -11.60 -21.05
N ARG A 752 -19.03 -12.87 -21.46
CA ARG A 752 -19.76 -13.44 -22.59
C ARG A 752 -19.87 -14.96 -22.53
N VAL A 753 -20.95 -15.50 -23.08
CA VAL A 753 -21.11 -16.92 -23.39
C VAL A 753 -20.79 -17.11 -24.87
N THR A 754 -19.75 -17.88 -25.19
CA THR A 754 -19.25 -18.09 -26.57
C THR A 754 -19.62 -19.44 -27.15
N GLY A 755 -20.38 -20.26 -26.41
CA GLY A 755 -20.94 -21.49 -26.94
C GLY A 755 -22.03 -22.10 -26.06
N HIS A 756 -23.05 -22.65 -26.70
CA HIS A 756 -24.09 -23.45 -26.06
C HIS A 756 -24.51 -24.57 -27.02
N TRP A 757 -24.25 -25.82 -26.64
CA TRP A 757 -24.64 -27.03 -27.36
C TRP A 757 -25.66 -27.81 -26.52
N PRO A 758 -26.98 -27.66 -26.77
CA PRO A 758 -28.01 -28.18 -25.87
C PRO A 758 -28.02 -29.70 -25.69
N GLN A 759 -27.53 -30.44 -26.69
CA GLN A 759 -27.36 -31.91 -26.67
C GLN A 759 -25.88 -32.33 -26.52
N GLY A 760 -24.99 -31.37 -26.23
CA GLY A 760 -23.57 -31.62 -26.01
C GLY A 760 -23.27 -32.21 -24.63
N GLY A 761 -22.00 -32.47 -24.39
CA GLY A 761 -21.49 -33.05 -23.14
C GLY A 761 -21.70 -34.56 -23.05
N ARG A 762 -20.99 -35.22 -22.13
CA ARG A 762 -21.01 -36.69 -22.02
C ARG A 762 -22.39 -37.27 -21.68
N ALA A 763 -23.23 -36.52 -20.97
CA ALA A 763 -24.59 -36.93 -20.61
C ALA A 763 -25.65 -36.51 -21.66
N GLY A 764 -25.27 -35.76 -22.71
CA GLY A 764 -26.20 -35.22 -23.70
C GLY A 764 -27.20 -34.19 -23.15
N LEU A 765 -26.93 -33.62 -21.97
CA LEU A 765 -27.81 -32.68 -21.27
C LEU A 765 -27.47 -31.20 -21.54
N GLY A 766 -26.35 -30.94 -22.19
CA GLY A 766 -25.88 -29.61 -22.51
C GLY A 766 -24.40 -29.44 -22.25
N ARG A 767 -23.76 -28.64 -23.09
CA ARG A 767 -22.40 -28.12 -22.89
C ARG A 767 -22.39 -26.62 -23.14
N LEU A 768 -21.63 -25.88 -22.34
CA LEU A 768 -21.51 -24.43 -22.42
C LEU A 768 -20.06 -23.98 -22.38
N ARG A 769 -19.78 -22.86 -23.03
CA ARG A 769 -18.49 -22.17 -22.98
C ARG A 769 -18.69 -20.67 -22.73
N ALA A 770 -17.92 -20.09 -21.82
CA ALA A 770 -17.96 -18.67 -21.51
C ALA A 770 -16.56 -18.09 -21.28
N GLU A 771 -16.46 -16.77 -21.37
CA GLU A 771 -15.21 -16.01 -21.36
C GLU A 771 -15.30 -14.76 -20.50
N LYS A 772 -14.15 -14.35 -19.94
CA LYS A 772 -13.94 -13.07 -19.27
C LYS A 772 -12.57 -12.50 -19.61
N ASP A 773 -12.52 -11.22 -19.97
CA ASP A 773 -11.27 -10.49 -20.12
C ASP A 773 -10.67 -10.20 -18.74
N VAL A 774 -9.37 -10.48 -18.59
CA VAL A 774 -8.63 -10.17 -17.37
C VAL A 774 -8.17 -8.72 -17.44
N ARG A 775 -8.63 -7.92 -16.47
CA ARG A 775 -8.21 -6.53 -16.32
C ARG A 775 -7.27 -6.40 -15.11
N PRO A 776 -6.02 -5.92 -15.27
CA PRO A 776 -5.06 -5.77 -14.17
C PRO A 776 -5.56 -4.89 -13.01
N ASP A 777 -6.48 -3.97 -13.28
CA ASP A 777 -7.08 -3.05 -12.31
C ASP A 777 -8.37 -3.60 -11.65
N ALA A 778 -8.73 -4.87 -11.91
CA ALA A 778 -9.91 -5.48 -11.31
C ALA A 778 -9.82 -5.45 -9.77
N TRP A 779 -10.93 -5.06 -9.12
CA TRP A 779 -10.98 -4.79 -7.68
C TRP A 779 -10.46 -5.94 -6.82
N PHE A 780 -10.68 -7.19 -7.24
CA PHE A 780 -10.29 -8.37 -6.49
C PHE A 780 -8.77 -8.57 -6.44
N PHE A 781 -7.99 -8.06 -7.39
CA PHE A 781 -6.52 -8.16 -7.31
C PHE A 781 -5.97 -7.32 -6.14
N ARG A 782 -6.58 -6.16 -5.89
CA ARG A 782 -6.24 -5.30 -4.74
C ARG A 782 -6.82 -5.82 -3.43
N ALA A 783 -7.98 -6.49 -3.48
CA ALA A 783 -8.64 -6.99 -2.29
C ALA A 783 -8.13 -8.38 -1.83
N HIS A 784 -7.57 -9.20 -2.72
CA HIS A 784 -7.29 -10.60 -2.39
C HIS A 784 -5.99 -10.81 -1.61
N PHE A 785 -4.80 -10.44 -2.11
CA PHE A 785 -3.57 -10.50 -1.29
C PHE A 785 -2.68 -9.30 -1.61
N PHE A 786 -2.50 -8.43 -0.62
CA PHE A 786 -1.53 -7.33 -0.69
C PHE A 786 -0.12 -7.89 -0.97
N GLN A 787 0.58 -7.30 -1.95
CA GLN A 787 1.90 -7.73 -2.45
C GLN A 787 1.93 -9.08 -3.22
N ASP A 788 0.77 -9.68 -3.49
CA ASP A 788 0.63 -10.94 -4.24
C ASP A 788 -0.67 -10.95 -5.06
N PRO A 789 -0.80 -10.09 -6.09
CA PRO A 789 -2.04 -9.92 -6.81
C PRO A 789 -2.41 -11.19 -7.61
N VAL A 790 -3.46 -11.85 -7.16
CA VAL A 790 -3.99 -13.08 -7.75
C VAL A 790 -5.51 -13.11 -7.61
N GLN A 791 -6.24 -13.65 -8.58
CA GLN A 791 -7.68 -13.82 -8.44
C GLN A 791 -7.98 -14.85 -7.34
N PRO A 792 -8.95 -14.59 -6.44
CA PRO A 792 -9.49 -15.62 -5.57
C PRO A 792 -9.98 -16.84 -6.34
N GLY A 793 -9.59 -18.05 -5.91
CA GLY A 793 -10.07 -19.30 -6.52
C GLY A 793 -11.60 -19.43 -6.40
N SER A 794 -12.14 -18.96 -5.28
CA SER A 794 -13.58 -18.80 -5.02
C SER A 794 -14.31 -18.02 -6.12
N LEU A 795 -13.73 -16.93 -6.64
CA LEU A 795 -14.32 -16.17 -7.76
C LEU A 795 -14.29 -16.92 -9.10
N GLY A 796 -13.33 -17.83 -9.32
CA GLY A 796 -13.39 -18.69 -10.50
C GLY A 796 -14.42 -19.81 -10.37
N VAL A 797 -14.66 -20.33 -9.16
CA VAL A 797 -15.81 -21.22 -8.90
C VAL A 797 -17.12 -20.46 -9.10
N GLU A 798 -17.18 -19.20 -8.70
CA GLU A 798 -18.34 -18.33 -8.94
C GLU A 798 -18.59 -18.08 -10.44
N ALA A 799 -17.54 -17.96 -11.27
CA ALA A 799 -17.72 -17.92 -12.73
C ALA A 799 -18.42 -19.19 -13.26
N ILE A 800 -18.11 -20.36 -12.68
CA ILE A 800 -18.77 -21.63 -13.00
C ILE A 800 -20.23 -21.63 -12.48
N CYS A 801 -20.49 -21.14 -11.26
CA CYS A 801 -21.85 -20.95 -10.76
C CYS A 801 -22.69 -20.08 -11.71
N GLN A 802 -22.13 -18.98 -12.22
CA GLN A 802 -22.81 -18.06 -13.13
C GLN A 802 -23.11 -18.69 -14.49
N LEU A 803 -22.23 -19.55 -15.02
CA LEU A 803 -22.51 -20.29 -16.25
C LEU A 803 -23.65 -21.31 -16.06
N LEU A 804 -23.75 -21.91 -14.87
CA LEU A 804 -24.86 -22.80 -14.51
C LEU A 804 -26.17 -22.02 -14.32
N GLN A 805 -26.12 -20.81 -13.74
CA GLN A 805 -27.27 -19.89 -13.69
C GLN A 805 -27.75 -19.53 -15.09
N TYR A 806 -26.83 -19.20 -15.99
CA TYR A 806 -27.14 -18.94 -17.39
C TYR A 806 -27.86 -20.14 -18.03
N TYR A 807 -27.37 -21.37 -17.82
CA TYR A 807 -28.02 -22.59 -18.32
C TYR A 807 -29.46 -22.73 -17.83
N LEU A 808 -29.71 -22.53 -16.53
CA LEU A 808 -31.06 -22.60 -15.95
C LEU A 808 -32.00 -21.52 -16.50
N LEU A 809 -31.51 -20.29 -16.69
CA LEU A 809 -32.26 -19.19 -17.30
C LEU A 809 -32.58 -19.48 -18.77
N GLU A 810 -31.62 -20.04 -19.51
CA GLU A 810 -31.79 -20.37 -20.92
C GLU A 810 -32.82 -21.48 -21.16
N ARG A 811 -32.97 -22.39 -20.18
CA ARG A 811 -33.96 -23.48 -20.16
C ARG A 811 -35.32 -23.07 -19.59
N ASP A 812 -35.51 -21.78 -19.28
CA ASP A 812 -36.72 -21.24 -18.66
C ASP A 812 -37.11 -22.00 -17.37
N ALA A 813 -36.12 -22.41 -16.56
CA ALA A 813 -36.33 -23.19 -15.33
C ALA A 813 -37.23 -22.48 -14.30
N ALA A 814 -37.43 -21.17 -14.44
CA ALA A 814 -38.35 -20.40 -13.61
C ALA A 814 -39.84 -20.71 -13.84
N GLU A 815 -40.19 -21.39 -14.94
CA GLU A 815 -41.59 -21.60 -15.31
C GLU A 815 -42.39 -22.31 -14.20
N GLY A 816 -43.49 -21.69 -13.77
CA GLY A 816 -44.34 -22.18 -12.69
C GLY A 816 -43.75 -22.05 -11.28
N VAL A 817 -42.61 -21.38 -11.10
CA VAL A 817 -42.04 -21.07 -9.78
C VAL A 817 -42.40 -19.64 -9.39
N PRO A 818 -43.15 -19.41 -8.29
CA PRO A 818 -43.51 -18.06 -7.86
C PRO A 818 -42.29 -17.32 -7.28
N ASP A 819 -42.13 -16.06 -7.69
CA ASP A 819 -41.02 -15.17 -7.27
C ASP A 819 -39.63 -15.84 -7.30
N PRO A 820 -39.21 -16.40 -8.44
CA PRO A 820 -38.10 -17.35 -8.51
C PRO A 820 -36.76 -16.69 -8.13
N ARG A 821 -35.92 -17.45 -7.43
CA ARG A 821 -34.52 -17.11 -7.13
C ARG A 821 -33.61 -18.34 -7.26
N PHE A 822 -32.31 -18.10 -7.37
CA PHE A 822 -31.32 -19.16 -7.26
C PHE A 822 -31.08 -19.53 -5.78
N GLU A 823 -30.99 -20.84 -5.52
CA GLU A 823 -30.32 -21.42 -4.35
C GLU A 823 -28.85 -21.65 -4.77
N PRO A 824 -27.88 -20.83 -4.31
CA PRO A 824 -26.57 -20.66 -4.97
C PRO A 824 -25.75 -21.95 -5.16
N VAL A 825 -25.88 -22.91 -4.24
CA VAL A 825 -25.35 -24.27 -4.37
C VAL A 825 -26.41 -25.24 -3.88
N LEU A 826 -26.60 -26.35 -4.60
CA LEU A 826 -27.58 -27.39 -4.29
C LEU A 826 -27.26 -28.03 -2.91
N PRO A 827 -28.13 -27.85 -1.89
CA PRO A 827 -27.80 -28.31 -0.55
C PRO A 827 -27.73 -29.83 -0.44
N GLY A 828 -26.82 -30.31 0.41
CA GLY A 828 -26.65 -31.73 0.71
C GLY A 828 -25.85 -32.51 -0.34
N ARG A 829 -25.43 -31.87 -1.44
CA ARG A 829 -24.56 -32.47 -2.46
C ARG A 829 -23.12 -32.02 -2.29
N GLU A 830 -22.18 -32.96 -2.40
CA GLU A 830 -20.75 -32.66 -2.38
C GLU A 830 -20.34 -31.95 -3.67
N THR A 831 -19.62 -30.85 -3.54
CA THR A 831 -18.90 -30.16 -4.62
C THR A 831 -17.40 -30.29 -4.36
N ALA A 832 -16.63 -30.66 -5.38
CA ALA A 832 -15.18 -30.79 -5.29
C ALA A 832 -14.47 -29.86 -6.29
N TRP A 833 -13.35 -29.26 -5.88
CA TRP A 833 -12.51 -28.42 -6.73
C TRP A 833 -11.04 -28.81 -6.59
N THR A 834 -10.32 -28.66 -7.70
CA THR A 834 -8.87 -28.83 -7.81
C THR A 834 -8.30 -27.63 -8.52
N TYR A 835 -7.25 -27.05 -7.96
CA TYR A 835 -6.47 -25.95 -8.50
C TYR A 835 -5.03 -26.40 -8.77
N ARG A 836 -4.55 -26.19 -9.99
CA ARG A 836 -3.16 -26.46 -10.41
C ARG A 836 -2.54 -25.26 -11.12
N GLY A 837 -2.96 -24.07 -10.72
CA GLY A 837 -2.44 -22.80 -11.21
C GLY A 837 -3.28 -21.63 -10.70
N GLN A 838 -3.00 -20.44 -11.20
CA GLN A 838 -3.54 -19.17 -10.69
C GLN A 838 -3.77 -18.16 -11.82
N ILE A 839 -4.80 -17.32 -11.66
CA ILE A 839 -5.02 -16.15 -12.52
C ILE A 839 -4.33 -14.94 -11.89
N THR A 840 -3.44 -14.32 -12.65
CA THR A 840 -2.68 -13.11 -12.27
C THR A 840 -3.04 -11.95 -13.20
N PRO A 841 -2.67 -10.70 -12.87
CA PRO A 841 -2.83 -9.56 -13.77
C PRO A 841 -2.16 -9.71 -15.14
N ALA A 842 -1.23 -10.66 -15.31
CA ALA A 842 -0.55 -10.89 -16.58
C ALA A 842 -1.35 -11.75 -17.58
N HIS A 843 -2.39 -12.45 -17.12
CA HIS A 843 -3.27 -13.21 -18.00
C HIS A 843 -4.14 -12.26 -18.83
N ARG A 844 -4.65 -12.74 -19.97
CA ARG A 844 -5.51 -11.94 -20.84
C ARG A 844 -6.95 -12.42 -20.81
N LEU A 845 -7.16 -13.73 -20.78
CA LEU A 845 -8.47 -14.33 -20.93
C LEU A 845 -8.70 -15.44 -19.91
N ILE A 846 -9.88 -15.43 -19.30
CA ILE A 846 -10.43 -16.57 -18.56
C ILE A 846 -11.45 -17.27 -19.47
N ARG A 847 -11.37 -18.60 -19.56
CA ARG A 847 -12.37 -19.44 -20.24
C ARG A 847 -12.96 -20.46 -19.28
N VAL A 848 -14.28 -20.65 -19.32
CA VAL A 848 -14.99 -21.70 -18.60
C VAL A 848 -15.62 -22.65 -19.61
N ASP A 849 -15.31 -23.94 -19.52
CA ASP A 849 -15.95 -25.02 -20.28
C ASP A 849 -16.72 -25.92 -19.30
N MET A 850 -17.99 -26.19 -19.59
CA MET A 850 -18.93 -26.83 -18.68
C MET A 850 -19.75 -27.92 -19.38
N ASP A 851 -19.81 -29.10 -18.78
CA ASP A 851 -20.74 -30.18 -19.14
C ASP A 851 -21.83 -30.30 -18.07
N ILE A 852 -23.09 -30.30 -18.49
CA ILE A 852 -24.22 -30.62 -17.62
C ILE A 852 -24.27 -32.14 -17.44
N VAL A 853 -24.14 -32.61 -16.20
CA VAL A 853 -24.09 -34.04 -15.86
C VAL A 853 -25.43 -34.55 -15.34
N GLU A 854 -26.27 -33.67 -14.82
CA GLU A 854 -27.61 -33.98 -14.33
C GLU A 854 -28.51 -32.76 -14.45
N ALA A 855 -29.78 -32.95 -14.83
CA ALA A 855 -30.79 -31.91 -14.82
C ALA A 855 -32.16 -32.53 -14.57
N GLY A 856 -33.00 -31.87 -13.78
CA GLY A 856 -34.30 -32.42 -13.41
C GLY A 856 -35.17 -31.43 -12.65
N ARG A 857 -36.29 -31.93 -12.13
CA ARG A 857 -37.19 -31.21 -11.22
C ARG A 857 -37.60 -32.16 -10.10
N ASP A 858 -37.50 -31.70 -8.87
CA ASP A 858 -38.01 -32.38 -7.68
C ASP A 858 -39.10 -31.53 -6.99
N GLU A 859 -39.53 -31.96 -5.80
CA GLU A 859 -40.55 -31.26 -5.00
C GLU A 859 -40.15 -29.83 -4.61
N ARG A 860 -38.85 -29.51 -4.56
CA ARG A 860 -38.33 -28.17 -4.21
C ARG A 860 -38.17 -27.27 -5.43
N GLY A 861 -37.94 -27.83 -6.61
CA GLY A 861 -37.87 -27.08 -7.86
C GLY A 861 -36.96 -27.70 -8.92
N PRO A 862 -36.82 -27.03 -10.07
CA PRO A 862 -35.91 -27.45 -11.12
C PRO A 862 -34.45 -27.19 -10.74
N TYR A 863 -33.57 -28.13 -11.08
CA TYR A 863 -32.17 -28.11 -10.72
C TYR A 863 -31.29 -28.62 -11.87
N ALA A 864 -30.01 -28.27 -11.81
CA ALA A 864 -28.98 -28.79 -12.68
C ALA A 864 -27.67 -28.98 -11.91
N VAL A 865 -26.86 -29.95 -12.35
CA VAL A 865 -25.52 -30.20 -11.83
C VAL A 865 -24.54 -30.28 -13.00
N ALA A 866 -23.36 -29.70 -12.80
CA ALA A 866 -22.34 -29.59 -13.82
C ALA A 866 -20.95 -29.94 -13.29
N ASP A 867 -20.13 -30.43 -14.22
CA ASP A 867 -18.69 -30.49 -14.10
C ASP A 867 -18.09 -29.44 -15.04
N ALA A 868 -17.05 -28.75 -14.59
CA ALA A 868 -16.46 -27.65 -15.36
C ALA A 868 -14.95 -27.55 -15.19
N THR A 869 -14.32 -26.91 -16.17
CA THR A 869 -12.92 -26.51 -16.13
C THR A 869 -12.80 -25.00 -16.34
N LEU A 870 -11.84 -24.38 -15.67
CA LEU A 870 -11.51 -22.97 -15.85
C LEU A 870 -10.06 -22.85 -16.33
N TRP A 871 -9.87 -22.02 -17.34
CA TRP A 871 -8.61 -21.83 -18.04
C TRP A 871 -8.17 -20.38 -17.93
N GLY A 872 -6.89 -20.17 -17.65
CA GLY A 872 -6.21 -18.89 -17.81
C GLY A 872 -5.37 -18.94 -19.06
N ASP A 873 -5.71 -18.10 -20.04
CA ASP A 873 -5.24 -18.23 -21.41
C ASP A 873 -5.39 -19.70 -21.84
N ASP A 874 -4.32 -20.39 -22.26
CA ASP A 874 -4.33 -21.77 -22.74
C ASP A 874 -4.05 -22.86 -21.68
N ILE A 875 -3.98 -22.49 -20.40
CA ILE A 875 -3.65 -23.42 -19.30
C ILE A 875 -4.91 -23.71 -18.49
N CYS A 876 -5.27 -24.99 -18.33
CA CYS A 876 -6.39 -25.39 -17.48
C CYS A 876 -5.96 -25.24 -16.04
N LEU A 877 -6.52 -24.29 -15.30
CA LEU A 877 -6.10 -24.03 -13.93
C LEU A 877 -6.98 -24.79 -12.95
N TYR A 878 -8.31 -24.79 -13.19
CA TYR A 878 -9.28 -25.34 -12.24
C TYR A 878 -10.06 -26.49 -12.85
N ARG A 879 -10.46 -27.44 -12.00
CA ARG A 879 -11.47 -28.44 -12.30
C ARG A 879 -12.46 -28.51 -11.13
N VAL A 880 -13.73 -28.31 -11.42
CA VAL A 880 -14.82 -28.37 -10.44
C VAL A 880 -15.78 -29.48 -10.84
N ARG A 881 -16.21 -30.29 -9.87
CA ARG A 881 -17.12 -31.41 -10.09
C ARG A 881 -18.29 -31.39 -9.12
N GLY A 882 -19.45 -31.81 -9.62
CA GLY A 882 -20.65 -31.95 -8.82
C GLY A 882 -21.27 -30.63 -8.36
N LEU A 883 -20.92 -29.51 -9.00
CA LEU A 883 -21.51 -28.21 -8.67
C LEU A 883 -22.97 -28.21 -9.10
N GLY A 884 -23.88 -28.14 -8.13
CA GLY A 884 -25.31 -28.11 -8.37
C GLY A 884 -25.93 -26.77 -8.06
N MET A 885 -27.04 -26.46 -8.73
CA MET A 885 -27.85 -25.27 -8.47
C MET A 885 -29.33 -25.56 -8.71
N ARG A 886 -30.21 -24.89 -7.96
CA ARG A 886 -31.67 -25.02 -8.06
C ARG A 886 -32.33 -23.64 -8.18
N VAL A 887 -33.48 -23.60 -8.86
CA VAL A 887 -34.43 -22.49 -8.79
C VAL A 887 -35.50 -22.80 -7.75
N VAL A 888 -35.67 -21.91 -6.77
CA VAL A 888 -36.63 -22.05 -5.67
C VAL A 888 -37.58 -20.85 -5.61
N PRO A 889 -38.77 -20.99 -4.99
CA PRO A 889 -39.61 -19.85 -4.66
C PRO A 889 -38.91 -18.84 -3.75
N GLY A 890 -39.19 -17.55 -3.93
CA GLY A 890 -38.73 -16.48 -3.05
C GLY A 890 -39.57 -16.39 -1.76
N ASP A 891 -38.95 -15.93 -0.66
CA ASP A 891 -39.69 -15.66 0.57
C ASP A 891 -40.61 -14.45 0.39
N THR A 892 -41.93 -14.66 0.46
CA THR A 892 -42.97 -13.63 0.27
C THR A 892 -42.99 -12.52 1.34
N GLY A 893 -42.05 -12.51 2.31
CA GLY A 893 -42.10 -11.69 3.52
C GLY A 893 -41.47 -10.28 3.44
N SER A 894 -40.71 -9.92 2.40
CA SER A 894 -39.93 -8.66 2.38
C SER A 894 -40.50 -7.52 1.52
N ALA A 895 -41.63 -7.73 0.83
CA ALA A 895 -42.15 -6.74 -0.13
C ALA A 895 -42.81 -5.49 0.49
N ALA A 896 -42.99 -5.41 1.82
CA ALA A 896 -43.76 -4.34 2.44
C ALA A 896 -42.99 -3.03 2.80
N ILE A 897 -41.67 -2.93 2.57
CA ILE A 897 -40.88 -1.74 3.00
C ILE A 897 -40.48 -0.84 1.80
N ARG A 898 -41.37 -0.65 0.82
CA ARG A 898 -41.19 0.39 -0.21
C ARG A 898 -42.51 1.10 -0.53
N ALA A 899 -43.07 1.78 0.47
CA ALA A 899 -44.05 2.85 0.26
C ALA A 899 -44.07 3.77 1.48
N GLY A 900 -43.11 4.69 1.56
CA GLY A 900 -43.06 5.71 2.61
C GLY A 900 -42.00 6.75 2.28
N GLY A 901 -42.40 7.80 1.54
CA GLY A 901 -41.56 8.95 1.26
C GLY A 901 -41.22 9.74 2.54
N PRO A 902 -40.20 10.62 2.49
CA PRO A 902 -39.71 11.31 3.66
C PRO A 902 -40.73 12.34 4.14
N ALA A 903 -41.24 12.17 5.36
CA ALA A 903 -41.92 13.24 6.09
C ALA A 903 -40.87 14.11 6.76
N SER A 904 -40.90 15.40 6.44
CA SER A 904 -40.13 16.48 7.05
C SER A 904 -40.27 16.53 8.58
N ARG A 905 -39.15 16.56 9.30
CA ARG A 905 -38.81 17.54 10.34
C ARG A 905 -37.38 17.35 10.83
#